data_AF-J4KQD7-F1
#
_entry.id   AF-J4KQD7-F1
#
_cell.length_a   1.000
_cell.length_b   1.000
_cell.length_c   1.000
_cell.angle_alpha   90.00
_cell.angle_beta   90.00
_cell.angle_gamma   90.00
#
_symmetry.space_group_name_H-M   'P 1'
#
loop_
_entity.id
_entity.type
_entity.pdbx_description
1 polymer ?
#
loop_
_entity_poly.entity_id
_entity_poly.type
_entity_poly.pdbx_seq_one_letter_code
_entity_poly.pdbx_strand_id
1 'polypeptide(L)'
;MDSGDAQFLFKETRLNLEPPAAASIVTIRVPSLSGGASSRSSSKNNDGAAEDETAFRRKNLASAASIYHRRWHDAPRNFLWRVLEDGHLLSVRAADVCRHSKAADAPLVLNFHFAVPVKPGCVALADPQEHDALCLFVLDSSSHLYTFTLRPDLFRKRTAVDAGLSDLAKVQAPAGLGFKYAHRMVAVSANTLLVTVNDGGMIRLDRGQADDGGVWKESFFNVQGWKQNLRSLLPFQGNHTIRYGRTNMEYSAATAVQVTSLGLDGCLFAITVCLDHRIRIWNIQDGQILFTGDLLGADRSPQEIGKWTLDPSQANLVQIVGRSSGQRICATYSPIGPGEFKFWKVVAKGPHSITFEDLFPKLTLIPETPSSSDIWTLADFVLTSPEEGNISLWTLWKNNITYRVQRLDLDRTNMSQVWQRGWEGVHSDTGLLTAETSGSWDPQDVTEKWLQLILKPGRFTKATLEVALCIYERGLGKYPEAIKGRGLAESICSVLGAAASLERGANGAMDYEQFRSSSESQWRRFYRLLIELDKQRGEAISLAFDPESDIAWVVCADLVSAIRECSDLERIYHNLHTPEQGRQHEAALINSALTFVDGFSDSYLQLCNAALRPELFEQSQKTDLERIQFFSDKAGFWRGITDDDCTQIVDVLGPNFNMVTDELYNEVLALVASPAGFRGRKLNTPVTEFGRKLLMAATQDCLALLWNVCFSQLILLTHMEFEFDNEEDALHHRVDVGNVFRSLVAALRRLELLRSLSQTELAVPLSRPGWGMLPKKSGDDTQVVTALEANVGHLLGFDGKNEDLSKSITEIVAALCASDSDIEVSPALIQCSLIKRHRADLADALGRFCSQDSFSVYVQGRVSLALKDYSNAAHLFRKAAIGMSTEAVQLDRHSSGLLDETEWAMFNSGLPRYYSHIVALFDSHKAYSYVIEFARLAMQFTSARPDRGSVKAEMLTRQFSAALATCQFELAHTTLLSIEDRALRSSSLRLLVDKMCETGHNSELVALPFPGLQQDVDDFLAKRCRNAADVVHGGAHYHQVLYAWRIKRQNMRGAAWVLLDRIQKLKLAGEADKITGDDVLDTPVTRQYLLLINALSCVEPKQAWVFDEAVDNATGLPKKRTVVSLADVRKQYQDELDRIAAIQNNQFGFSADDVMDLA
;
A
#
# COMPACT_ATOMS: atom_id res chain seq x y z
N MET A 1 18.56 37.74 -14.00
CA MET A 1 19.89 37.14 -13.80
C MET A 1 20.06 37.06 -12.31
N ASP A 2 19.53 35.99 -11.73
CA ASP A 2 19.46 35.85 -10.28
C ASP A 2 20.83 35.44 -9.75
N SER A 3 21.21 36.07 -8.65
CA SER A 3 22.51 35.96 -8.01
C SER A 3 22.68 34.56 -7.40
N GLY A 4 23.55 33.73 -7.99
CA GLY A 4 24.21 32.61 -7.33
C GLY A 4 23.31 31.44 -6.92
N ASP A 5 22.71 30.74 -7.88
CA ASP A 5 22.04 29.47 -7.58
C ASP A 5 23.08 28.45 -7.10
N ALA A 6 23.03 28.14 -5.80
CA ALA A 6 23.78 27.05 -5.19
C ALA A 6 23.51 25.75 -5.96
N GLN A 7 24.55 24.97 -6.28
CA GLN A 7 24.39 23.71 -6.98
C GLN A 7 23.56 22.73 -6.13
N PHE A 8 22.56 22.10 -6.75
CA PHE A 8 21.71 21.11 -6.09
C PHE A 8 22.39 19.73 -6.11
N LEU A 9 22.99 19.34 -4.98
CA LEU A 9 23.61 18.02 -4.79
C LEU A 9 22.73 17.05 -4.00
N PHE A 10 21.75 17.57 -3.28
CA PHE A 10 20.82 16.79 -2.47
C PHE A 10 19.38 17.02 -2.91
N LYS A 11 18.54 16.02 -2.65
CA LYS A 11 17.10 16.08 -2.87
C LYS A 11 16.34 15.66 -1.63
N GLU A 12 15.28 16.39 -1.32
CA GLU A 12 14.37 15.99 -0.26
C GLU A 12 13.37 14.93 -0.77
N THR A 13 13.11 13.90 0.03
CA THR A 13 12.02 12.95 -0.19
C THR A 13 10.98 13.12 0.91
N ARG A 14 9.78 13.56 0.55
CA ARG A 14 8.70 13.82 1.51
C ARG A 14 7.97 12.54 1.88
N LEU A 15 7.76 12.32 3.17
CA LEU A 15 7.08 11.17 3.72
C LEU A 15 5.88 11.58 4.58
N ASN A 16 4.70 11.05 4.22
CA ASN A 16 3.49 11.16 5.03
C ASN A 16 3.60 10.34 6.32
N LEU A 17 3.09 10.90 7.41
CA LEU A 17 3.10 10.27 8.73
C LEU A 17 1.85 9.43 9.03
N GLU A 18 1.01 9.15 8.03
CA GLU A 18 -0.22 8.36 8.21
C GLU A 18 0.11 6.96 8.77
N PRO A 19 -0.56 6.53 9.85
CA PRO A 19 -0.34 5.21 10.42
C PRO A 19 -0.78 4.12 9.44
N PRO A 20 -0.08 2.97 9.38
CA PRO A 20 -0.42 1.88 8.47
C PRO A 20 -1.84 1.34 8.64
N ALA A 21 -2.31 1.28 9.88
CA ALA A 21 -3.64 0.82 10.22
C ALA A 21 -4.10 1.50 11.51
N ALA A 22 -5.42 1.62 11.71
CA ALA A 22 -5.95 2.11 12.99
C ALA A 22 -5.47 1.23 14.18
N ALA A 23 -5.24 -0.06 13.93
CA ALA A 23 -4.72 -1.00 14.92
C ALA A 23 -3.27 -0.72 15.37
N SER A 24 -2.49 0.05 14.59
CA SER A 24 -1.11 0.42 14.97
C SER A 24 -1.04 1.60 15.93
N ILE A 25 -2.16 2.30 16.16
CA ILE A 25 -2.22 3.42 17.11
C ILE A 25 -2.60 2.89 18.49
N VAL A 26 -1.79 3.22 19.49
CA VAL A 26 -2.07 2.90 20.88
C VAL A 26 -2.22 4.19 21.67
N THR A 27 -3.42 4.41 22.21
CA THR A 27 -3.74 5.60 22.99
C THR A 27 -3.59 5.34 24.48
N ILE A 28 -2.74 6.13 25.13
CA ILE A 28 -2.44 6.05 26.56
C ILE A 28 -2.97 7.34 27.21
N ARG A 29 -3.84 7.21 28.21
CA ARG A 29 -4.30 8.35 29.03
C ARG A 29 -3.35 8.55 30.21
N VAL A 30 -2.76 9.73 30.32
CA VAL A 30 -1.82 10.06 31.39
C VAL A 30 -2.60 10.50 32.64
N PRO A 31 -2.35 9.91 33.82
CA PRO A 31 -3.01 10.30 35.06
C PRO A 31 -2.60 11.72 35.50
N SER A 32 -3.55 12.53 36.01
CA SER A 32 -3.31 13.90 36.49
C SER A 32 -3.30 13.98 38.03
N LEU A 33 -2.34 14.72 38.60
CA LEU A 33 -2.26 15.00 40.05
C LEU A 33 -3.24 16.09 40.52
N SER A 34 -3.70 16.95 39.60
CA SER A 34 -4.74 17.94 39.88
C SER A 34 -6.08 17.23 40.07
N GLY A 35 -6.59 17.24 41.30
CA GLY A 35 -7.88 16.65 41.68
C GLY A 35 -9.04 17.27 40.90
N GLY A 36 -9.33 16.70 39.74
CA GLY A 36 -10.43 17.06 38.88
C GLY A 36 -11.07 15.81 38.33
N ALA A 37 -11.83 15.10 39.17
CA ALA A 37 -12.78 14.09 38.72
C ALA A 37 -13.90 14.77 37.91
N SER A 38 -13.65 15.03 36.62
CA SER A 38 -14.67 15.19 35.59
C SER A 38 -14.00 15.23 34.22
N SER A 39 -13.51 14.09 33.75
CA SER A 39 -13.55 13.82 32.31
C SER A 39 -14.80 12.96 32.10
N ARG A 40 -15.91 13.63 31.76
CA ARG A 40 -16.97 12.95 31.04
C ARG A 40 -16.30 12.30 29.85
N SER A 41 -16.42 10.99 29.75
CA SER A 41 -16.27 10.30 28.48
C SER A 41 -17.08 11.07 27.42
N SER A 42 -16.40 11.79 26.54
CA SER A 42 -16.96 12.13 25.22
C SER A 42 -16.70 11.01 24.22
N SER A 43 -16.51 9.76 24.69
CA SER A 43 -16.33 8.61 23.80
C SER A 43 -17.63 8.11 23.16
N LYS A 44 -18.71 8.90 23.14
CA LYS A 44 -19.99 8.48 22.54
C LYS A 44 -20.94 9.58 22.08
N ASN A 45 -20.47 10.81 21.87
CA ASN A 45 -21.19 11.80 21.05
C ASN A 45 -20.28 12.26 19.91
N ASN A 46 -20.11 11.40 18.91
CA ASN A 46 -19.63 11.81 17.59
C ASN A 46 -20.83 12.31 16.77
N ASP A 47 -21.58 13.26 17.34
CA ASP A 47 -22.69 13.94 16.68
C ASP A 47 -22.17 15.29 16.14
N GLY A 48 -21.84 15.30 14.85
CA GLY A 48 -22.12 16.43 13.96
C GLY A 48 -21.30 17.72 14.08
N ALA A 49 -20.23 17.79 14.87
CA ALA A 49 -19.31 18.94 14.80
C ALA A 49 -18.36 18.75 13.62
N ALA A 50 -18.84 19.12 12.42
CA ALA A 50 -18.10 19.06 11.17
C ALA A 50 -16.72 19.72 11.29
N GLU A 51 -15.70 19.06 10.76
CA GLU A 51 -14.29 19.43 10.93
C GLU A 51 -13.99 20.74 10.20
N ASP A 52 -13.76 21.82 10.96
CA ASP A 52 -13.29 23.11 10.45
C ASP A 52 -11.78 23.07 10.11
N GLU A 53 -11.29 24.01 9.29
CA GLU A 53 -9.84 24.22 9.07
C GLU A 53 -9.09 24.39 10.39
N THR A 54 -9.68 25.10 11.36
CA THR A 54 -9.10 25.28 12.70
C THR A 54 -9.04 23.97 13.50
N ALA A 55 -10.04 23.10 13.35
CA ALA A 55 -10.05 21.78 13.96
C ALA A 55 -9.01 20.86 13.32
N PHE A 56 -8.83 20.93 12.00
CA PHE A 56 -7.77 20.23 11.27
C PHE A 56 -6.38 20.65 11.76
N ARG A 57 -6.13 21.97 11.84
CA ARG A 57 -4.85 22.50 12.35
C ARG A 57 -4.56 21.98 13.76
N ARG A 58 -5.54 21.99 14.65
CA ARG A 58 -5.36 21.50 16.03
C ARG A 58 -5.10 20.01 16.12
N LYS A 59 -5.83 19.18 15.36
CA LYS A 59 -5.72 17.72 15.44
C LYS A 59 -4.48 17.17 14.74
N ASN A 60 -4.16 17.70 13.55
CA ASN A 60 -3.20 17.07 12.65
C ASN A 60 -1.87 17.82 12.52
N LEU A 61 -1.80 19.12 12.81
CA LEU A 61 -0.55 19.89 12.69
C LEU A 61 0.17 19.95 14.04
N ALA A 62 1.44 19.56 14.05
CA ALA A 62 2.25 19.60 15.25
C ALA A 62 2.68 21.03 15.58
N SER A 63 2.61 21.41 16.85
CA SER A 63 3.16 22.69 17.34
C SER A 63 4.65 22.60 17.65
N ALA A 64 5.14 21.39 17.94
CA ALA A 64 6.55 21.07 18.16
C ALA A 64 6.78 19.61 17.76
N ALA A 65 7.86 19.34 17.04
CA ALA A 65 8.25 18.00 16.64
C ALA A 65 9.76 17.94 16.42
N SER A 66 10.36 16.77 16.62
CA SER A 66 11.77 16.50 16.27
C SER A 66 12.03 15.00 16.24
N ILE A 67 13.21 14.60 15.78
CA ILE A 67 13.68 13.20 15.80
C ILE A 67 14.79 13.09 16.84
N TYR A 68 14.65 12.12 17.74
CA TYR A 68 15.66 11.77 18.72
C TYR A 68 16.44 10.52 18.27
N HIS A 69 17.76 10.59 18.31
CA HIS A 69 18.66 9.50 17.94
C HIS A 69 19.30 8.92 19.22
N ARG A 70 19.05 7.62 19.48
CA ARG A 70 19.71 6.88 20.58
C ARG A 70 21.19 6.67 20.29
N ARG A 71 21.98 6.52 21.37
CA ARG A 71 23.45 6.42 21.30
C ARG A 71 23.97 5.06 21.75
N TRP A 72 23.24 4.36 22.61
CA TRP A 72 23.73 3.16 23.30
C TRP A 72 23.08 1.87 22.83
N HIS A 73 21.88 1.91 22.26
CA HIS A 73 21.15 0.70 21.84
C HIS A 73 20.59 0.83 20.42
N ASP A 74 20.55 -0.31 19.72
CA ASP A 74 20.46 -0.35 18.25
C ASP A 74 19.03 -0.42 17.66
N ALA A 75 18.01 -0.89 18.40
CA ALA A 75 16.67 -1.13 17.79
C ALA A 75 15.47 -1.06 18.77
N PRO A 76 14.56 -0.07 18.66
CA PRO A 76 14.62 1.08 17.76
C PRO A 76 15.65 2.13 18.21
N ARG A 77 16.24 2.84 17.25
CA ARG A 77 17.27 3.88 17.49
C ARG A 77 16.72 5.28 17.29
N ASN A 78 15.95 5.50 16.22
CA ASN A 78 15.40 6.79 15.83
C ASN A 78 13.92 6.90 16.26
N PHE A 79 13.58 7.97 17.00
CA PHE A 79 12.22 8.21 17.49
C PHE A 79 11.72 9.59 17.06
N LEU A 80 10.66 9.61 16.27
CA LEU A 80 9.93 10.83 15.94
C LEU A 80 8.91 11.11 17.04
N TRP A 81 8.94 12.32 17.59
CA TRP A 81 7.95 12.80 18.54
C TRP A 81 7.25 14.06 18.03
N ARG A 82 5.95 14.19 18.31
CA ARG A 82 5.10 15.29 17.86
C ARG A 82 4.14 15.72 18.96
N VAL A 83 4.01 17.03 19.17
CA VAL A 83 3.02 17.63 20.07
C VAL A 83 1.84 18.14 19.25
N LEU A 84 0.65 17.60 19.52
CA LEU A 84 -0.61 17.81 18.80
C LEU A 84 -1.71 18.29 19.77
N GLU A 85 -2.89 18.60 19.23
CA GLU A 85 -4.08 19.01 20.00
C GLU A 85 -3.80 20.17 20.97
N ASP A 86 -3.17 21.24 20.47
CA ASP A 86 -2.77 22.42 21.27
C ASP A 86 -1.92 22.07 22.52
N GLY A 87 -1.15 20.97 22.46
CA GLY A 87 -0.31 20.51 23.55
C GLY A 87 -0.90 19.40 24.41
N HIS A 88 -2.12 18.92 24.13
CA HIS A 88 -2.75 17.85 24.90
C HIS A 88 -2.34 16.44 24.48
N LEU A 89 -1.76 16.28 23.29
CA LEU A 89 -1.37 14.99 22.76
C LEU A 89 0.11 14.96 22.41
N LEU A 90 0.86 14.00 22.96
CA LEU A 90 2.22 13.69 22.54
C LEU A 90 2.23 12.35 21.81
N SER A 91 2.56 12.37 20.52
CA SER A 91 2.71 11.17 19.69
C SER A 91 4.18 10.80 19.58
N VAL A 92 4.52 9.53 19.80
CA VAL A 92 5.89 9.00 19.67
C VAL A 92 5.86 7.72 18.83
N ARG A 93 6.74 7.64 17.83
CA ARG A 93 6.90 6.46 16.97
C ARG A 93 8.36 6.21 16.59
N ALA A 94 8.68 4.96 16.26
CA ALA A 94 9.96 4.63 15.66
C ALA A 94 10.05 5.17 14.21
N ALA A 95 11.22 5.66 13.84
CA ALA A 95 11.54 6.26 12.53
C ALA A 95 12.81 5.64 11.91
N ASP A 96 13.21 4.45 12.34
CA ASP A 96 14.34 3.72 11.76
C ASP A 96 14.03 3.34 10.30
N VAL A 97 15.00 3.50 9.40
CA VAL A 97 14.84 3.14 7.97
C VAL A 97 15.11 1.65 7.73
N CYS A 98 16.11 1.08 8.42
CA CYS A 98 16.51 -0.31 8.27
C CYS A 98 16.64 -1.03 9.61
N ARG A 99 16.58 -2.37 9.57
CA ARG A 99 16.72 -3.21 10.75
C ARG A 99 18.19 -3.60 10.93
N HIS A 100 18.88 -2.90 11.82
CA HIS A 100 20.27 -3.20 12.20
C HIS A 100 20.44 -4.48 13.04
N SER A 101 19.34 -4.98 13.61
CA SER A 101 19.30 -6.17 14.48
C SER A 101 18.28 -7.19 13.96
N LYS A 102 18.42 -8.47 14.36
CA LYS A 102 17.38 -9.52 14.16
C LYS A 102 16.06 -9.21 14.87
N ALA A 103 15.99 -8.10 15.62
CA ALA A 103 14.80 -7.63 16.29
C ALA A 103 13.63 -7.42 15.31
N ALA A 104 12.42 -7.67 15.80
CA ALA A 104 11.20 -7.41 15.06
C ALA A 104 10.99 -5.91 14.85
N ASP A 105 10.26 -5.58 13.77
CA ASP A 105 9.85 -4.21 13.46
C ASP A 105 9.04 -3.57 14.59
N ALA A 106 9.05 -2.24 14.65
CA ALA A 106 8.37 -1.43 15.67
C ALA A 106 7.32 -0.50 15.04
N PRO A 107 6.21 -1.04 14.49
CA PRO A 107 5.24 -0.26 13.72
C PRO A 107 4.25 0.56 14.57
N LEU A 108 4.22 0.36 15.90
CA LEU A 108 3.20 0.99 16.75
C LEU A 108 3.53 2.46 17.03
N VAL A 109 2.46 3.27 17.06
CA VAL A 109 2.49 4.68 17.41
C VAL A 109 1.87 4.86 18.79
N LEU A 110 2.61 5.46 19.73
CA LEU A 110 2.16 5.68 21.10
C LEU A 110 1.66 7.13 21.26
N ASN A 111 0.39 7.27 21.63
CA ASN A 111 -0.30 8.56 21.76
C ASN A 111 -0.63 8.85 23.24
N PHE A 112 0.15 9.71 23.89
CA PHE A 112 -0.02 10.10 25.29
C PHE A 112 -0.94 11.32 25.40
N HIS A 113 -2.11 11.16 26.02
CA HIS A 113 -3.07 12.24 26.25
C HIS A 113 -2.90 12.83 27.65
N PHE A 114 -2.64 14.13 27.71
CA PHE A 114 -2.48 14.91 28.92
C PHE A 114 -3.74 15.74 29.22
N ALA A 115 -4.15 15.77 30.48
CA ALA A 115 -5.25 16.63 30.94
C ALA A 115 -4.88 18.13 30.89
N VAL A 116 -3.60 18.44 31.08
CA VAL A 116 -3.03 19.80 31.04
C VAL A 116 -2.06 19.86 29.86
N PRO A 117 -2.05 20.94 29.06
CA PRO A 117 -1.21 21.01 27.88
C PRO A 117 0.28 21.03 28.24
N VAL A 118 1.08 20.33 27.43
CA VAL A 118 2.53 20.28 27.52
C VAL A 118 3.11 21.68 27.33
N LYS A 119 4.08 22.04 28.17
CA LYS A 119 4.73 23.35 28.09
C LYS A 119 5.66 23.39 26.87
N PRO A 120 5.58 24.43 26.01
CA PRO A 120 6.47 24.55 24.85
C PRO A 120 7.94 24.49 25.24
N GLY A 121 8.74 23.74 24.48
CA GLY A 121 10.18 23.57 24.76
C GLY A 121 10.52 22.71 25.99
N CYS A 122 9.54 22.02 26.58
CA CYS A 122 9.74 21.18 27.76
C CYS A 122 9.41 19.69 27.51
N VAL A 123 9.81 19.18 26.34
CA VAL A 123 9.84 17.75 26.02
C VAL A 123 11.31 17.37 25.86
N ALA A 124 11.77 16.38 26.63
CA ALA A 124 13.15 15.91 26.57
C ALA A 124 13.21 14.38 26.56
N LEU A 125 14.13 13.82 25.78
CA LEU A 125 14.36 12.39 25.67
C LEU A 125 15.79 12.04 26.07
N ALA A 126 15.97 10.88 26.70
CA ALA A 126 17.28 10.36 27.07
C ALA A 126 17.38 8.86 26.82
N ASP A 127 18.59 8.43 26.46
CA ASP A 127 18.96 7.02 26.28
C ASP A 127 19.82 6.55 27.46
N PRO A 128 19.28 5.74 28.40
CA PRO A 128 20.03 5.14 29.48
C PRO A 128 20.98 4.04 28.98
N GLN A 129 22.24 4.08 29.41
CA GLN A 129 23.24 3.06 29.07
C GLN A 129 22.94 1.70 29.73
N GLU A 130 22.36 1.71 30.94
CA GLU A 130 22.16 0.51 31.78
C GLU A 130 21.00 -0.40 31.32
N HIS A 131 19.98 0.18 30.67
CA HIS A 131 18.75 -0.51 30.30
C HIS A 131 18.33 -0.15 28.87
N ASP A 132 17.86 -1.13 28.11
CA ASP A 132 17.28 -0.88 26.79
C ASP A 132 15.86 -0.31 26.92
N ALA A 133 15.78 1.01 27.13
CA ALA A 133 14.54 1.77 27.22
C ALA A 133 14.77 3.21 26.73
N LEU A 134 13.70 3.88 26.32
CA LEU A 134 13.70 5.31 26.02
C LEU A 134 13.08 6.05 27.22
N CYS A 135 13.84 6.93 27.86
CA CYS A 135 13.31 7.79 28.91
C CYS A 135 12.74 9.07 28.28
N LEU A 136 11.46 9.34 28.52
CA LEU A 136 10.75 10.51 28.03
C LEU A 136 10.33 11.38 29.21
N PHE A 137 10.71 12.64 29.20
CA PHE A 137 10.40 13.63 30.23
C PHE A 137 9.55 14.75 29.65
N VAL A 138 8.45 15.06 30.32
CA VAL A 138 7.50 16.08 29.85
C VAL A 138 7.11 16.98 31.03
N LEU A 139 7.20 18.29 30.83
CA LEU A 139 6.66 19.26 31.79
C LEU A 139 5.32 19.81 31.27
N ASP A 140 4.27 19.75 32.09
CA ASP A 140 3.00 20.39 31.75
C ASP A 140 3.00 21.89 32.09
N SER A 141 1.97 22.59 31.64
CA SER A 141 1.78 24.03 31.92
C SER A 141 1.51 24.34 33.40
N SER A 142 1.20 23.32 34.22
CA SER A 142 1.07 23.43 35.68
C SER A 142 2.37 23.09 36.41
N SER A 143 3.50 22.95 35.69
CA SER A 143 4.81 22.61 36.22
C SER A 143 4.91 21.21 36.83
N HIS A 144 4.06 20.25 36.45
CA HIS A 144 4.26 18.84 36.81
C HIS A 144 5.22 18.17 35.82
N LEU A 145 6.15 17.39 36.35
CA LEU A 145 7.12 16.59 35.61
C LEU A 145 6.60 15.15 35.49
N TYR A 146 6.36 14.72 34.25
CA TYR A 146 6.03 13.36 33.89
C TYR A 146 7.29 12.65 33.39
N THR A 147 7.56 11.48 33.93
CA THR A 147 8.66 10.61 33.54
C THR A 147 8.12 9.28 33.03
N PHE A 148 8.41 8.96 31.77
CA PHE A 148 8.05 7.69 31.14
C PHE A 148 9.29 6.87 30.82
N THR A 149 9.22 5.57 31.04
CA THR A 149 10.29 4.63 30.66
C THR A 149 9.73 3.64 29.64
N LEU A 150 10.04 3.87 28.37
CA LEU A 150 9.43 3.16 27.25
C LEU A 150 10.37 2.04 26.75
N ARG A 151 10.01 0.79 27.01
CA ARG A 151 10.76 -0.36 26.48
C ARG A 151 10.47 -0.56 24.97
N PRO A 152 11.45 -1.04 24.18
CA PRO A 152 11.26 -1.33 22.75
C PRO A 152 10.01 -2.16 22.42
N ASP A 153 9.66 -3.13 23.26
CA ASP A 153 8.52 -4.02 23.03
C ASP A 153 7.16 -3.29 23.02
N LEU A 154 7.06 -2.12 23.66
CA LEU A 154 5.86 -1.26 23.61
C LEU A 154 5.58 -0.75 22.19
N PHE A 155 6.61 -0.60 21.36
CA PHE A 155 6.49 -0.18 19.97
C PHE A 155 6.28 -1.36 19.01
N ARG A 156 6.43 -2.60 19.49
CA ARG A 156 6.32 -3.83 18.69
C ARG A 156 4.99 -4.57 18.89
N LYS A 157 4.50 -4.66 20.14
CA LYS A 157 3.34 -5.49 20.51
C LYS A 157 2.35 -4.72 21.37
N ARG A 158 1.08 -4.67 20.93
CA ARG A 158 0.00 -4.02 21.69
C ARG A 158 -0.21 -4.62 23.08
N THR A 159 -0.08 -5.94 23.20
CA THR A 159 -0.20 -6.65 24.49
C THR A 159 0.82 -6.20 25.54
N ALA A 160 1.98 -5.70 25.11
CA ALA A 160 2.99 -5.18 26.04
C ALA A 160 2.56 -3.85 26.66
N VAL A 161 1.77 -3.04 25.93
CA VAL A 161 1.24 -1.78 26.44
C VAL A 161 0.14 -2.04 27.47
N ASP A 162 -0.81 -2.93 27.15
CA ASP A 162 -1.94 -3.25 28.04
C ASP A 162 -1.48 -3.81 29.41
N ALA A 163 -0.37 -4.56 29.43
CA ALA A 163 0.20 -5.13 30.65
C ALA A 163 1.01 -4.13 31.50
N GLY A 164 1.43 -2.99 30.94
CA GLY A 164 2.37 -2.05 31.57
C GLY A 164 1.79 -0.68 31.93
N LEU A 165 0.50 -0.44 31.73
CA LEU A 165 -0.15 0.88 31.88
C LEU A 165 -0.01 1.51 33.27
N SER A 166 0.05 0.74 34.35
CA SER A 166 0.12 1.26 35.73
C SER A 166 1.51 1.75 36.14
N ASP A 167 2.58 1.24 35.52
CA ASP A 167 3.98 1.57 35.85
C ASP A 167 4.64 2.55 34.87
N LEU A 168 3.91 2.92 33.80
CA LEU A 168 4.51 3.60 32.64
C LEU A 168 4.86 5.08 32.88
N ALA A 169 4.15 5.74 33.81
CA ALA A 169 4.23 7.19 34.02
C ALA A 169 4.37 7.53 35.51
N LYS A 170 5.51 8.12 35.88
CA LYS A 170 5.75 8.66 37.23
C LYS A 170 5.57 10.17 37.17
N VAL A 171 4.76 10.73 38.08
CA VAL A 171 4.42 12.16 38.08
C VAL A 171 4.91 12.79 39.38
N GLN A 172 5.66 13.89 39.27
CA GLN A 172 6.14 14.67 40.41
C GLN A 172 5.87 16.16 40.17
N ALA A 173 5.64 16.91 41.23
CA ALA A 173 5.63 18.37 41.22
C ALA A 173 6.94 18.89 41.83
N PRO A 174 7.91 19.37 41.02
CA PRO A 174 9.14 19.95 41.54
C PRO A 174 8.83 21.22 42.34
N ALA A 175 9.31 21.30 43.58
CA ALA A 175 9.06 22.40 44.51
C ALA A 175 9.57 23.75 43.96
N GLY A 176 10.71 23.74 43.27
CA GLY A 176 11.32 24.90 42.63
C GLY A 176 10.48 25.53 41.53
N LEU A 177 9.64 24.74 40.86
CA LEU A 177 8.76 25.21 39.78
C LEU A 177 7.40 25.69 40.29
N GLY A 178 7.16 25.64 41.61
CA GLY A 178 5.98 26.24 42.23
C GLY A 178 6.02 27.77 42.27
N PHE A 179 7.22 28.38 42.20
CA PHE A 179 7.41 29.84 42.24
C PHE A 179 8.23 30.39 41.06
N LYS A 180 8.98 29.54 40.34
CA LYS A 180 9.68 29.89 39.10
C LYS A 180 8.96 29.29 37.89
N TYR A 181 8.96 30.01 36.78
CA TYR A 181 8.37 29.51 35.54
C TYR A 181 9.46 28.87 34.67
N ALA A 182 9.34 27.57 34.41
CA ALA A 182 10.21 26.87 33.45
C ALA A 182 10.10 27.48 32.04
N HIS A 183 11.19 27.52 31.29
CA HIS A 183 11.21 27.98 29.91
C HIS A 183 11.64 26.88 28.95
N ARG A 184 12.78 26.22 29.19
CA ARG A 184 13.26 25.06 28.41
C ARG A 184 13.67 23.94 29.34
N MET A 185 13.53 22.70 28.87
CA MET A 185 14.03 21.51 29.56
C MET A 185 14.97 20.72 28.64
N VAL A 186 16.14 20.35 29.16
CA VAL A 186 17.14 19.55 28.44
C VAL A 186 17.52 18.35 29.29
N ALA A 187 17.52 17.16 28.69
CA ALA A 187 18.01 15.96 29.34
C ALA A 187 19.52 15.83 29.14
N VAL A 188 20.28 15.78 30.24
CA VAL A 188 21.74 15.55 30.21
C VAL A 188 22.02 14.05 30.17
N SER A 189 21.28 13.31 30.98
CA SER A 189 21.26 11.86 31.02
C SER A 189 19.87 11.40 31.43
N ALA A 190 19.64 10.09 31.48
CA ALA A 190 18.40 9.58 32.05
C ALA A 190 18.22 9.99 33.52
N ASN A 191 19.30 10.34 34.23
CA ASN A 191 19.30 10.63 35.65
C ASN A 191 19.45 12.12 36.00
N THR A 192 19.70 12.98 35.02
CA THR A 192 19.94 14.41 35.24
C THR A 192 19.21 15.24 34.19
N LEU A 193 18.32 16.13 34.64
CA LEU A 193 17.61 17.10 33.81
C LEU A 193 18.03 18.52 34.20
N LEU A 194 18.06 19.41 33.22
CA LEU A 194 18.23 20.84 33.41
C LEU A 194 17.00 21.58 32.93
N VAL A 195 16.51 22.49 33.75
CA VAL A 195 15.37 23.35 33.43
C VAL A 195 15.81 24.81 33.54
N THR A 196 15.73 25.56 32.45
CA THR A 196 15.92 27.01 32.50
C THR A 196 14.64 27.68 32.99
N VAL A 197 14.78 28.80 33.68
CA VAL A 197 13.67 29.51 34.31
C VAL A 197 13.65 30.98 33.91
N ASN A 198 12.49 31.61 34.10
CA ASN A 198 12.21 32.97 33.67
C ASN A 198 13.07 34.06 34.33
N ASP A 199 13.77 33.76 35.43
CA ASP A 199 14.62 34.69 36.18
C ASP A 199 16.12 34.59 35.82
N GLY A 200 16.48 33.93 34.72
CA GLY A 200 17.88 33.74 34.33
C GLY A 200 18.58 32.56 35.01
N GLY A 201 17.95 31.95 36.02
CA GLY A 201 18.51 30.78 36.69
C GLY A 201 18.35 29.47 35.90
N MET A 202 18.90 28.41 36.48
CA MET A 202 18.69 27.03 36.04
C MET A 202 18.39 26.15 37.26
N ILE A 203 17.52 25.16 37.08
CA ILE A 203 17.22 24.13 38.06
C ILE A 203 17.79 22.82 37.52
N ARG A 204 18.66 22.18 38.30
CA ARG A 204 19.16 20.83 38.04
C ARG A 204 18.34 19.85 38.85
N LEU A 205 17.77 18.86 38.17
CA LEU A 205 17.04 17.75 38.77
C LEU A 205 17.91 16.50 38.64
N ASP A 206 18.29 15.90 39.76
CA ASP A 206 19.04 14.64 39.80
C ASP A 206 18.20 13.53 40.42
N ARG A 207 18.30 12.31 39.89
CA ARG A 207 17.74 11.09 40.50
C ARG A 207 18.85 10.08 40.80
N GLY A 208 18.67 9.28 41.85
CA GLY A 208 19.61 8.22 42.23
C GLY A 208 19.51 6.99 41.32
N GLN A 209 20.61 6.27 41.11
CA GLN A 209 20.65 5.05 40.27
C GLN A 209 19.83 3.88 40.84
N ALA A 210 19.62 3.82 42.16
CA ALA A 210 18.88 2.75 42.84
C ALA A 210 17.42 3.09 43.14
N ASP A 211 16.97 4.29 42.78
CA ASP A 211 15.63 4.76 43.11
C ASP A 211 14.67 4.39 41.97
N ASP A 212 13.53 3.82 42.31
CA ASP A 212 12.52 3.35 41.37
C ASP A 212 11.71 4.55 40.82
N GLY A 213 12.40 5.58 40.33
CA GLY A 213 11.88 6.69 39.53
C GLY A 213 10.91 7.67 40.20
N GLY A 214 10.82 7.72 41.54
CA GLY A 214 9.80 8.51 42.24
C GLY A 214 10.19 9.95 42.61
N VAL A 215 11.47 10.22 42.94
CA VAL A 215 11.87 11.50 43.57
C VAL A 215 13.10 12.12 42.90
N TRP A 216 12.89 13.31 42.34
CA TRP A 216 13.94 14.20 41.84
C TRP A 216 14.47 15.12 42.95
N LYS A 217 15.80 15.18 43.09
CA LYS A 217 16.51 16.14 43.95
C LYS A 217 16.81 17.42 43.17
N GLU A 218 16.46 18.56 43.74
CA GLU A 218 16.59 19.86 43.07
C GLU A 218 17.82 20.63 43.55
N SER A 219 18.59 21.18 42.60
CA SER A 219 19.66 22.13 42.85
C SER A 219 19.43 23.40 42.03
N PHE A 220 19.59 24.57 42.66
CA PHE A 220 19.31 25.86 42.05
C PHE A 220 20.61 26.59 41.68
N PHE A 221 20.73 26.97 40.41
CA PHE A 221 21.82 27.80 39.90
C PHE A 221 21.26 29.17 39.53
N ASN A 222 21.96 30.24 39.94
CA ASN A 222 21.56 31.61 39.64
C ASN A 222 22.75 32.41 39.13
N VAL A 223 22.49 33.36 38.22
CA VAL A 223 23.47 34.26 37.61
C VAL A 223 24.06 35.20 38.66
N GLN A 224 23.25 35.57 39.66
CA GLN A 224 23.67 36.38 40.80
C GLN A 224 23.84 35.46 42.02
N GLY A 225 25.05 35.40 42.57
CA GLY A 225 25.35 34.59 43.75
C GLY A 225 24.37 34.83 44.90
N TRP A 226 24.22 33.84 45.78
CA TRP A 226 23.21 33.73 46.84
C TRP A 226 22.96 35.01 47.68
N LYS A 227 23.96 35.91 47.79
CA LYS A 227 23.89 37.18 48.54
C LYS A 227 22.93 38.23 47.98
N GLN A 228 22.43 38.13 46.74
CA GLN A 228 21.44 39.07 46.16
C GLN A 228 20.00 38.53 46.11
N ASN A 229 19.76 37.24 46.37
CA ASN A 229 18.43 36.63 46.40
C ASN A 229 17.47 37.25 47.45
N LEU A 230 18.00 37.88 48.51
CA LEU A 230 17.18 38.60 49.50
C LEU A 230 16.71 39.98 48.99
N ARG A 231 17.33 40.52 47.94
CA ARG A 231 16.94 41.81 47.33
C ARG A 231 16.00 41.64 46.12
N SER A 232 16.04 40.51 45.41
CA SER A 232 15.11 40.20 44.31
C SER A 232 13.70 39.80 44.76
N LEU A 233 13.49 39.56 46.07
CA LEU A 233 12.18 39.38 46.70
C LEU A 233 11.39 40.71 46.87
N LEU A 234 11.96 41.85 46.49
CA LEU A 234 11.28 43.15 46.49
C LEU A 234 10.94 43.57 45.04
N PRO A 235 9.65 43.74 44.69
CA PRO A 235 9.19 43.93 43.30
C PRO A 235 9.43 45.34 42.72
N PHE A 236 10.34 46.14 43.29
CA PHE A 236 10.43 47.58 43.03
C PHE A 236 11.77 48.10 42.49
N GLN A 237 12.68 47.23 42.04
CA GLN A 237 13.77 47.66 41.13
C GLN A 237 13.68 46.82 39.86
N GLY A 238 13.18 47.45 38.80
CA GLY A 238 12.90 46.82 37.51
C GLY A 238 14.17 46.30 36.84
N ASN A 239 14.39 45.00 36.92
CA ASN A 239 15.19 44.31 35.91
C ASN A 239 14.47 44.42 34.56
N HIS A 240 15.24 44.54 33.48
CA HIS A 240 14.65 44.60 32.14
C HIS A 240 14.04 43.22 31.81
N THR A 241 12.73 43.21 31.51
CA THR A 241 11.96 41.98 31.23
C THR A 241 11.25 42.06 29.88
N ILE A 242 11.14 40.93 29.18
CA ILE A 242 10.30 40.75 27.97
C ILE A 242 9.07 39.94 28.36
N ARG A 243 7.90 40.33 27.87
CA ARG A 243 6.67 39.55 28.04
C ARG A 243 6.63 38.42 27.00
N TYR A 244 6.56 37.18 27.47
CA TYR A 244 6.42 35.99 26.63
C TYR A 244 5.24 35.15 27.10
N GLY A 245 4.18 35.09 26.29
CA GLY A 245 2.91 34.46 26.68
C GLY A 245 2.30 35.10 27.94
N ARG A 246 2.18 34.31 29.01
CA ARG A 246 1.64 34.73 30.31
C ARG A 246 2.73 35.10 31.33
N THR A 247 4.00 35.03 30.97
CA THR A 247 5.15 35.19 31.88
C THR A 247 6.06 36.33 31.47
N ASN A 248 6.64 37.04 32.44
CA ASN A 248 7.70 38.00 32.21
C ASN A 248 9.06 37.29 32.36
N MET A 249 9.87 37.35 31.31
CA MET A 249 11.19 36.76 31.21
C MET A 249 12.24 37.84 31.44
N GLU A 250 13.17 37.63 32.37
CA GLU A 250 14.34 38.50 32.51
C GLU A 250 15.28 38.36 31.30
N TYR A 251 16.00 39.42 30.94
CA TYR A 251 16.95 39.37 29.83
C TYR A 251 18.09 38.35 30.06
N SER A 252 18.37 37.97 31.31
CA SER A 252 19.31 36.92 31.68
C SER A 252 18.81 35.50 31.37
N ALA A 253 17.52 35.31 31.04
CA ALA A 253 16.93 34.01 30.76
C ALA A 253 17.58 33.32 29.55
N ALA A 254 17.95 32.05 29.73
CA ALA A 254 18.54 31.22 28.68
C ALA A 254 17.46 30.70 27.72
N THR A 255 17.57 31.07 26.44
CA THR A 255 16.63 30.66 25.37
C THR A 255 17.11 29.39 24.65
N ALA A 256 18.43 29.22 24.50
CA ALA A 256 19.04 28.01 23.95
C ALA A 256 20.06 27.44 24.94
N VAL A 257 20.10 26.11 25.08
CA VAL A 257 20.99 25.40 26.01
C VAL A 257 21.54 24.16 25.34
N GLN A 258 22.86 23.99 25.40
CA GLN A 258 23.52 22.77 24.98
C GLN A 258 24.46 22.27 26.07
N VAL A 259 24.41 20.96 26.31
CA VAL A 259 25.17 20.32 27.38
C VAL A 259 26.21 19.40 26.78
N THR A 260 27.43 19.47 27.33
CA THR A 260 28.55 18.64 26.87
C THR A 260 29.49 18.31 28.02
N SER A 261 30.06 17.10 28.00
CA SER A 261 31.19 16.73 28.85
C SER A 261 32.54 17.08 28.22
N LEU A 262 32.55 17.56 26.97
CA LEU A 262 33.75 17.75 26.13
C LEU A 262 34.60 16.46 25.99
N GLY A 263 34.02 15.29 26.28
CA GLY A 263 34.75 14.02 26.30
C GLY A 263 35.70 13.85 27.48
N LEU A 264 35.49 14.58 28.58
CA LEU A 264 36.21 14.46 29.83
C LEU A 264 35.32 13.80 30.90
N ASP A 265 35.88 12.82 31.61
CA ASP A 265 35.17 12.15 32.69
C ASP A 265 34.97 13.09 33.88
N GLY A 266 33.76 13.04 34.46
CA GLY A 266 33.43 13.87 35.62
C GLY A 266 33.44 15.38 35.34
N CYS A 267 33.34 15.82 34.09
CA CYS A 267 33.14 17.24 33.73
C CYS A 267 31.82 17.38 32.97
N LEU A 268 31.01 18.38 33.33
CA LEU A 268 29.72 18.66 32.70
C LEU A 268 29.53 20.16 32.57
N PHE A 269 29.46 20.65 31.33
CA PHE A 269 29.30 22.06 31.02
C PHE A 269 27.97 22.32 30.31
N ALA A 270 27.26 23.37 30.71
CA ALA A 270 26.10 23.88 29.98
C ALA A 270 26.48 25.20 29.30
N ILE A 271 26.38 25.24 27.98
CA ILE A 271 26.53 26.46 27.18
C ILE A 271 25.14 27.01 26.92
N THR A 272 24.88 28.23 27.39
CA THR A 272 23.57 28.87 27.31
C THR A 272 23.66 30.17 26.53
N VAL A 273 22.75 30.37 25.58
CA VAL A 273 22.50 31.66 24.93
C VAL A 273 21.30 32.31 25.59
N CYS A 274 21.45 33.55 26.04
CA CYS A 274 20.46 34.25 26.84
C CYS A 274 19.84 35.43 26.08
N LEU A 275 18.66 35.89 26.52
CA LEU A 275 17.90 36.94 25.83
C LEU A 275 18.66 38.27 25.70
N ASP A 276 19.65 38.54 26.55
CA ASP A 276 20.57 39.68 26.51
C ASP A 276 21.69 39.56 25.45
N HIS A 277 21.55 38.63 24.50
CA HIS A 277 22.54 38.36 23.45
C HIS A 277 23.92 37.97 24.02
N ARG A 278 23.93 37.28 25.17
CA ARG A 278 25.16 36.76 25.77
C ARG A 278 25.20 35.25 25.79
N ILE A 279 26.39 34.72 25.55
CA ILE A 279 26.74 33.32 25.79
C ILE A 279 27.32 33.20 27.20
N ARG A 280 26.85 32.22 27.96
CA ARG A 280 27.34 31.87 29.30
C ARG A 280 27.68 30.39 29.33
N ILE A 281 28.82 30.04 29.94
CA ILE A 281 29.21 28.64 30.15
C ILE A 281 29.17 28.35 31.64
N TRP A 282 28.38 27.36 32.01
CA TRP A 282 28.16 26.95 33.39
C TRP A 282 28.85 25.61 33.65
N ASN A 283 29.48 25.47 34.80
CA ASN A 283 29.78 24.16 35.36
C ASN A 283 28.51 23.62 36.03
N ILE A 284 28.02 22.47 35.55
CA ILE A 284 26.77 21.87 36.03
C ILE A 284 26.95 21.24 37.43
N GLN A 285 28.18 20.98 37.86
CA GLN A 285 28.45 20.36 39.16
C GLN A 285 28.20 21.30 40.33
N ASP A 286 28.67 22.54 40.23
CA ASP A 286 28.60 23.54 41.29
C ASP A 286 27.78 24.78 40.91
N GLY A 287 27.31 24.87 39.67
CA GLY A 287 26.50 25.98 39.19
C GLY A 287 27.26 27.26 38.91
N GLN A 288 28.60 27.23 38.86
CA GLN A 288 29.41 28.42 38.63
C GLN A 288 29.46 28.77 37.14
N ILE A 289 29.42 30.07 36.84
CA ILE A 289 29.63 30.59 35.48
C ILE A 289 31.14 30.73 35.25
N LEU A 290 31.67 29.96 34.29
CA LEU A 290 33.08 29.95 33.92
C LEU A 290 33.42 30.99 32.85
N PHE A 291 32.45 31.31 31.98
CA PHE A 291 32.63 32.26 30.89
C PHE A 291 31.35 33.06 30.64
N THR A 292 31.49 34.34 30.27
CA THR A 292 30.40 35.19 29.79
C THR A 292 30.93 36.13 28.70
N GLY A 293 30.27 36.16 27.55
CA GLY A 293 30.63 37.02 26.42
C GLY A 293 29.43 37.38 25.56
N ASP A 294 29.59 38.38 24.69
CA ASP A 294 28.60 38.69 23.64
C ASP A 294 28.68 37.66 22.50
N LEU A 295 27.56 37.29 21.87
CA LEU A 295 27.55 36.30 20.78
C LEU A 295 28.41 36.71 19.57
N LEU A 296 28.65 38.01 19.36
CA LEU A 296 29.51 38.51 18.28
C LEU A 296 30.86 39.02 18.79
N GLY A 297 31.13 38.91 20.10
CA GLY A 297 32.36 39.42 20.72
C GLY A 297 32.46 40.96 20.73
N ALA A 298 31.33 41.67 20.61
CA ALA A 298 31.29 43.13 20.65
C ALA A 298 31.15 43.68 22.08
N ASP A 299 31.89 44.75 22.40
CA ASP A 299 31.75 45.48 23.66
C ASP A 299 30.54 46.42 23.59
N ARG A 300 29.44 46.03 24.24
CA ARG A 300 28.17 46.77 24.21
C ARG A 300 27.88 47.52 25.49
N SER A 301 27.37 48.75 25.35
CA SER A 301 26.97 49.56 26.49
C SER A 301 25.67 49.03 27.15
N PRO A 302 25.52 49.07 28.49
CA PRO A 302 24.33 48.56 29.17
C PRO A 302 23.01 49.25 28.78
N GLN A 303 23.07 50.44 28.18
CA GLN A 303 21.91 51.21 27.74
C GLN A 303 21.33 50.70 26.40
N GLU A 304 22.10 49.92 25.64
CA GLU A 304 21.71 49.40 24.32
C GLU A 304 21.14 47.97 24.37
N ILE A 305 21.09 47.34 25.55
CA ILE A 305 20.67 45.94 25.72
C ILE A 305 19.25 45.72 25.17
N GLY A 306 18.33 46.68 25.34
CA GLY A 306 16.97 46.59 24.81
C GLY A 306 16.87 46.55 23.28
N LYS A 307 17.90 46.99 22.54
CA LYS A 307 17.96 46.88 21.07
C LYS A 307 18.49 45.52 20.61
N TRP A 308 19.21 44.82 21.49
CA TRP A 308 19.88 43.56 21.19
C TRP A 308 19.24 42.40 21.97
N THR A 309 17.92 42.32 21.93
CA THR A 309 17.16 41.26 22.60
C THR A 309 16.81 40.14 21.64
N LEU A 310 17.08 38.90 22.03
CA LEU A 310 16.63 37.71 21.30
C LEU A 310 15.16 37.43 21.57
N ASP A 311 14.48 36.77 20.62
CA ASP A 311 13.11 36.28 20.82
C ASP A 311 13.14 34.99 21.68
N PRO A 312 12.39 34.93 22.80
CA PRO A 312 12.28 33.70 23.60
C PRO A 312 11.74 32.47 22.86
N SER A 313 11.09 32.66 21.69
CA SER A 313 10.62 31.55 20.86
C SER A 313 11.78 30.73 20.27
N GLN A 314 12.97 31.33 20.09
CA GLN A 314 14.12 30.70 19.45
C GLN A 314 14.77 29.65 20.36
N ALA A 315 14.91 28.42 19.84
CA ALA A 315 15.38 27.28 20.62
C ALA A 315 16.81 26.86 20.27
N ASN A 316 17.23 26.98 19.00
CA ASN A 316 18.51 26.50 18.51
C ASN A 316 19.39 27.66 18.02
N LEU A 317 20.21 28.20 18.92
CA LEU A 317 21.16 29.29 18.64
C LEU A 317 22.62 28.88 18.91
N VAL A 318 22.83 27.67 19.40
CA VAL A 318 24.15 27.13 19.75
C VAL A 318 24.21 25.64 19.43
N GLN A 319 25.25 25.23 18.71
CA GLN A 319 25.55 23.83 18.38
C GLN A 319 27.02 23.50 18.66
N ILE A 320 27.32 22.30 19.14
CA ILE A 320 28.65 21.86 19.53
C ILE A 320 28.95 20.54 18.84
N VAL A 321 30.14 20.46 18.24
CA VAL A 321 30.60 19.26 17.54
C VAL A 321 32.08 18.98 17.84
N GLY A 322 32.51 17.75 17.56
CA GLY A 322 33.90 17.31 17.63
C GLY A 322 34.05 16.00 18.41
N ARG A 323 35.13 15.26 18.12
CA ARG A 323 35.41 13.96 18.73
C ARG A 323 36.59 14.00 19.73
N SER A 324 37.50 14.97 19.61
CA SER A 324 38.74 15.07 20.39
C SER A 324 38.53 15.33 21.90
N SER A 325 39.01 14.45 22.78
CA SER A 325 38.84 14.64 24.23
C SER A 325 39.39 16.01 24.70
N GLY A 326 38.59 16.75 25.46
CA GLY A 326 38.93 18.07 26.00
C GLY A 326 38.77 19.24 25.01
N GLN A 327 38.47 18.99 23.74
CA GLN A 327 38.28 20.05 22.73
C GLN A 327 37.00 19.84 21.91
N ARG A 328 36.21 20.90 21.74
CA ARG A 328 35.04 20.92 20.83
C ARG A 328 34.99 22.23 20.06
N ILE A 329 34.22 22.24 18.98
CA ILE A 329 33.89 23.44 18.22
C ILE A 329 32.44 23.77 18.50
N CYS A 330 32.18 25.02 18.85
CA CYS A 330 30.86 25.55 19.17
C CYS A 330 30.50 26.59 18.11
N ALA A 331 29.40 26.41 17.39
CA ALA A 331 28.84 27.41 16.50
C ALA A 331 27.71 28.15 17.23
N THR A 332 27.68 29.47 17.12
CA THR A 332 26.60 30.31 17.60
C THR A 332 26.03 31.15 16.46
N TYR A 333 24.72 31.32 16.43
CA TYR A 333 24.04 32.17 15.46
C TYR A 333 23.41 33.38 16.16
N SER A 334 23.70 34.58 15.69
CA SER A 334 22.96 35.77 16.07
C SER A 334 21.92 36.08 14.99
N PRO A 335 20.62 36.11 15.33
CA PRO A 335 19.54 36.47 14.41
C PRO A 335 19.37 37.99 14.24
N ILE A 336 20.19 38.81 14.91
CA ILE A 336 20.03 40.27 14.92
C ILE A 336 20.76 40.85 13.71
N GLY A 337 20.11 41.77 12.99
CA GLY A 337 20.65 42.36 11.77
C GLY A 337 20.55 41.40 10.57
N PRO A 338 21.60 41.21 9.76
CA PRO A 338 21.58 40.29 8.62
C PRO A 338 21.68 38.80 9.00
N GLY A 339 21.89 38.49 10.28
CA GLY A 339 22.21 37.14 10.73
C GLY A 339 23.69 36.84 10.60
N GLU A 340 24.37 36.47 11.68
CA GLU A 340 25.82 36.20 11.65
C GLU A 340 26.17 34.94 12.47
N PHE A 341 27.01 34.08 11.88
CA PHE A 341 27.58 32.92 12.56
C PHE A 341 28.93 33.25 13.19
N LYS A 342 29.18 32.69 14.37
CA LYS A 342 30.52 32.62 14.97
C LYS A 342 30.88 31.20 15.35
N PHE A 343 32.14 30.85 15.11
CA PHE A 343 32.70 29.55 15.46
C PHE A 343 33.75 29.71 16.55
N TRP A 344 33.55 29.00 17.64
CA TRP A 344 34.36 29.07 18.85
C TRP A 344 35.06 27.75 19.07
N LYS A 345 36.33 27.81 19.44
CA LYS A 345 37.10 26.67 19.94
C LYS A 345 36.94 26.62 21.46
N VAL A 346 36.35 25.53 21.94
CA VAL A 346 36.16 25.26 23.36
C VAL A 346 37.21 24.25 23.80
N VAL A 347 38.09 24.61 24.74
CA VAL A 347 39.09 23.70 25.31
C VAL A 347 38.93 23.65 26.82
N ALA A 348 38.68 22.47 27.36
CA ALA A 348 38.68 22.22 28.80
C ALA A 348 39.88 21.39 29.21
N LYS A 349 40.56 21.81 30.29
CA LYS A 349 41.65 21.04 30.94
C LYS A 349 41.21 20.41 32.26
N GLY A 350 40.01 20.75 32.75
CA GLY A 350 39.42 20.28 34.00
C GLY A 350 38.06 20.95 34.24
N PRO A 351 37.40 20.69 35.39
CA PRO A 351 36.02 21.12 35.66
C PRO A 351 35.84 22.64 35.78
N HIS A 352 36.90 23.37 36.15
CA HIS A 352 36.86 24.85 36.31
C HIS A 352 37.75 25.59 35.33
N SER A 353 38.43 24.89 34.43
CA SER A 353 39.41 25.46 33.50
C SER A 353 38.94 25.28 32.07
N ILE A 354 38.18 26.25 31.56
CA ILE A 354 37.71 26.28 30.18
C ILE A 354 38.24 27.52 29.45
N THR A 355 38.74 27.34 28.23
CA THR A 355 39.04 28.44 27.31
C THR A 355 38.05 28.43 26.17
N PHE A 356 37.60 29.62 25.79
CA PHE A 356 36.60 29.85 24.76
C PHE A 356 37.15 30.92 23.81
N GLU A 357 37.66 30.48 22.66
CA GLU A 357 38.41 31.32 21.71
C GLU A 357 37.68 31.39 20.36
N ASP A 358 37.57 32.59 19.78
CA ASP A 358 37.03 32.79 18.43
C ASP A 358 38.02 32.21 17.39
N LEU A 359 37.55 31.29 16.54
CA LEU A 359 38.38 30.69 15.49
C LEU A 359 38.66 31.65 14.34
N PHE A 360 37.73 32.58 14.07
CA PHE A 360 37.77 33.46 12.90
C PHE A 360 37.47 34.93 13.25
N PRO A 361 38.23 35.57 14.16
CA PRO A 361 37.89 36.88 14.71
C PRO A 361 37.91 38.03 13.68
N LYS A 362 38.52 37.82 12.50
CA LYS A 362 38.62 38.81 11.42
C LYS A 362 37.57 38.63 10.33
N LEU A 363 36.78 37.56 10.36
CA LEU A 363 35.79 37.23 9.34
C LEU A 363 34.39 37.47 9.88
N THR A 364 33.55 38.16 9.10
CA THR A 364 32.12 38.29 9.35
C THR A 364 31.39 37.25 8.51
N LEU A 365 30.89 36.20 9.16
CA LEU A 365 30.31 35.03 8.49
C LEU A 365 28.79 35.19 8.39
N ILE A 366 28.37 36.03 7.43
CA ILE A 366 26.96 36.22 7.10
C ILE A 366 26.57 35.14 6.09
N PRO A 367 25.62 34.25 6.39
CA PRO A 367 25.23 33.18 5.49
C PRO A 367 24.48 33.74 4.27
N GLU A 368 24.68 33.14 3.10
CA GLU A 368 23.99 33.56 1.87
C GLU A 368 22.54 33.07 1.90
N THR A 369 21.60 33.97 1.65
CA THR A 369 20.18 33.63 1.61
C THR A 369 19.86 32.84 0.33
N PRO A 370 18.95 31.85 0.38
CA PRO A 370 18.62 31.02 -0.78
C PRO A 370 18.15 31.78 -2.02
N SER A 371 17.47 32.91 -1.85
CA SER A 371 17.16 33.83 -2.95
C SER A 371 17.32 35.28 -2.48
N SER A 372 17.72 36.17 -3.39
CA SER A 372 17.90 37.60 -3.12
C SER A 372 16.60 38.40 -3.22
N SER A 373 15.56 37.83 -3.83
CA SER A 373 14.25 38.45 -4.02
C SER A 373 13.34 38.36 -2.78
N ASP A 374 13.47 37.28 -2.00
CA ASP A 374 12.59 36.97 -0.87
C ASP A 374 13.28 37.16 0.48
N ILE A 375 12.49 37.47 1.52
CA ILE A 375 12.98 37.58 2.90
C ILE A 375 13.01 36.19 3.54
N TRP A 376 14.21 35.63 3.66
CA TRP A 376 14.44 34.36 4.34
C TRP A 376 14.90 34.57 5.78
N THR A 377 14.39 33.74 6.69
CA THR A 377 14.83 33.70 8.09
C THR A 377 15.43 32.35 8.40
N LEU A 378 16.58 32.32 9.09
CA LEU A 378 17.16 31.06 9.54
C LEU A 378 16.31 30.50 10.69
N ALA A 379 15.64 29.39 10.44
CA ALA A 379 14.74 28.74 11.40
C ALA A 379 15.50 27.77 12.31
N ASP A 380 16.44 27.00 11.75
CA ASP A 380 17.19 25.97 12.47
C ASP A 380 18.55 25.71 11.81
N PHE A 381 19.50 25.14 12.54
CA PHE A 381 20.78 24.70 11.98
C PHE A 381 21.41 23.55 12.77
N VAL A 382 22.17 22.70 12.10
CA VAL A 382 22.87 21.56 12.70
C VAL A 382 24.33 21.54 12.26
N LEU A 383 25.23 21.26 13.19
CA LEU A 383 26.66 21.14 12.94
C LEU A 383 27.09 19.68 13.07
N THR A 384 27.79 19.16 12.06
CA THR A 384 28.24 17.76 12.01
C THR A 384 29.76 17.70 11.84
N SER A 385 30.35 16.56 12.23
CA SER A 385 31.79 16.31 12.05
C SER A 385 31.96 14.83 11.70
N PRO A 386 31.79 14.49 10.41
CA PRO A 386 31.85 13.11 9.93
C PRO A 386 33.25 12.52 10.13
N GLU A 387 34.29 13.32 9.86
CA GLU A 387 35.69 12.97 10.09
C GLU A 387 36.36 13.96 11.06
N GLU A 388 37.48 13.55 11.65
CA GLU A 388 38.28 14.43 12.51
C GLU A 388 38.90 15.57 11.71
N GLY A 389 38.25 16.73 11.71
CA GLY A 389 38.75 17.93 11.05
C GLY A 389 37.70 18.61 10.18
N ASN A 390 36.91 17.80 9.48
CA ASN A 390 35.83 18.25 8.61
C ASN A 390 34.59 18.57 9.44
N ILE A 391 33.97 19.70 9.14
CA ILE A 391 32.78 20.19 9.83
C ILE A 391 31.78 20.57 8.76
N SER A 392 30.57 20.03 8.81
CA SER A 392 29.52 20.41 7.90
C SER A 392 28.45 21.18 8.65
N LEU A 393 27.99 22.29 8.06
CA LEU A 393 26.90 23.11 8.56
C LEU A 393 25.68 22.88 7.69
N TRP A 394 24.60 22.43 8.30
CA TRP A 394 23.28 22.37 7.67
C TRP A 394 22.42 23.52 8.17
N THR A 395 21.80 24.25 7.25
CA THR A 395 20.92 25.40 7.56
C THR A 395 19.52 25.17 7.02
N LEU A 396 18.52 25.48 7.85
CA LEU A 396 17.10 25.48 7.48
C LEU A 396 16.60 26.91 7.42
N TRP A 397 16.24 27.35 6.22
CA TRP A 397 15.68 28.66 5.95
C TRP A 397 14.18 28.59 5.79
N LYS A 398 13.46 29.59 6.31
CA LYS A 398 12.00 29.67 6.27
C LYS A 398 11.53 31.03 5.76
N ASN A 399 10.54 30.99 4.86
CA ASN A 399 9.78 32.13 4.39
C ASN A 399 8.28 31.80 4.56
N ASN A 400 7.69 32.26 5.66
CA ASN A 400 6.34 31.88 6.09
C ASN A 400 6.19 30.35 6.21
N ILE A 401 5.53 29.72 5.23
CA ILE A 401 5.23 28.28 5.22
C ILE A 401 6.25 27.51 4.36
N THR A 402 6.93 28.17 3.42
CA THR A 402 7.94 27.54 2.57
C THR A 402 9.28 27.49 3.30
N TYR A 403 10.08 26.48 2.99
CA TYR A 403 11.42 26.32 3.54
C TYR A 403 12.41 25.90 2.47
N ARG A 404 13.70 26.14 2.73
CA ARG A 404 14.84 25.68 1.93
C ARG A 404 15.93 25.17 2.86
N VAL A 405 16.68 24.17 2.42
CA VAL A 405 17.82 23.62 3.16
C VAL A 405 19.08 23.80 2.33
N GLN A 406 20.17 24.16 3.00
CA GLN A 406 21.50 24.23 2.40
C GLN A 406 22.51 23.51 3.30
N ARG A 407 23.59 23.02 2.67
CA ARG A 407 24.75 22.43 3.33
C ARG A 407 25.98 23.25 2.98
N LEU A 408 26.92 23.35 3.93
CA LEU A 408 28.23 23.94 3.72
C LEU A 408 29.28 23.10 4.45
N ASP A 409 30.23 22.55 3.70
CA ASP A 409 31.40 21.87 4.29
C ASP A 409 32.50 22.89 4.56
N LEU A 410 32.90 23.04 5.83
CA LEU A 410 33.82 24.07 6.28
C LEU A 410 35.28 23.62 6.14
N ASP A 411 36.05 24.37 5.35
CA ASP A 411 37.52 24.28 5.32
C ASP A 411 38.13 25.33 6.27
N ARG A 412 38.92 24.86 7.24
CA ARG A 412 39.60 25.72 8.23
C ARG A 412 40.65 26.62 7.60
N THR A 413 41.22 26.23 6.45
CA THR A 413 42.28 26.99 5.78
C THR A 413 41.73 28.09 4.87
N ASN A 414 40.64 27.79 4.14
CA ASN A 414 40.05 28.70 3.15
C ASN A 414 38.61 29.14 3.51
N MET A 415 38.34 29.38 4.79
CA MET A 415 37.01 29.68 5.32
C MET A 415 36.26 30.78 4.55
N SER A 416 36.94 31.88 4.16
CA SER A 416 36.28 32.99 3.46
C SER A 416 35.81 32.66 2.05
N GLN A 417 36.59 31.84 1.31
CA GLN A 417 36.23 31.45 -0.05
C GLN A 417 35.12 30.40 -0.05
N VAL A 418 35.26 29.41 0.84
CA VAL A 418 34.28 28.34 1.01
C VAL A 418 32.94 28.89 1.49
N TRP A 419 32.94 29.84 2.43
CA TRP A 419 31.69 30.47 2.90
C TRP A 419 30.94 31.27 1.82
N GLN A 420 31.62 31.74 0.77
CA GLN A 420 31.00 32.52 -0.32
C GLN A 420 30.60 31.67 -1.53
N ARG A 421 31.15 30.46 -1.71
CA ARG A 421 30.95 29.67 -2.94
C ARG A 421 30.66 28.20 -2.70
N GLY A 422 30.82 27.71 -1.48
CA GLY A 422 30.69 26.29 -1.13
C GLY A 422 29.30 25.90 -0.65
N TRP A 423 28.29 26.78 -0.77
CA TRP A 423 26.92 26.43 -0.39
C TRP A 423 26.33 25.45 -1.41
N GLU A 424 25.86 24.32 -0.90
CA GLU A 424 25.20 23.26 -1.65
C GLU A 424 23.70 23.30 -1.34
N GLY A 425 22.88 23.33 -2.38
CA GLY A 425 21.42 23.39 -2.28
C GLY A 425 20.78 22.01 -2.11
N VAL A 426 19.68 21.97 -1.37
CA VAL A 426 18.75 20.83 -1.38
C VAL A 426 17.57 21.16 -2.29
N HIS A 427 17.34 20.33 -3.30
CA HIS A 427 16.17 20.46 -4.16
C HIS A 427 14.91 20.00 -3.42
N SER A 428 13.86 20.82 -3.52
CA SER A 428 12.54 20.56 -2.91
C SER A 428 11.47 20.52 -3.98
N ASP A 429 10.76 19.40 -4.10
CA ASP A 429 9.65 19.22 -5.03
C ASP A 429 8.40 19.99 -4.54
N THR A 430 8.36 21.29 -4.86
CA THR A 430 7.21 22.18 -4.60
C THR A 430 6.31 22.37 -5.82
N GLY A 431 6.60 21.68 -6.92
CA GLY A 431 5.82 21.76 -8.16
C GLY A 431 4.34 21.47 -7.96
N LEU A 432 3.48 22.40 -8.37
CA LEU A 432 2.06 22.15 -8.52
C LEU A 432 1.86 21.33 -9.79
N LEU A 433 1.76 20.01 -9.63
CA LEU A 433 1.33 19.16 -10.74
C LEU A 433 -0.04 19.64 -11.21
N THR A 434 -0.16 19.96 -12.49
CA THR A 434 -1.45 20.29 -13.10
C THR A 434 -2.04 19.01 -13.67
N ALA A 435 -3.33 18.77 -13.48
CA ALA A 435 -3.98 17.64 -14.13
C ALA A 435 -3.88 17.82 -15.64
N GLU A 436 -3.43 16.78 -16.34
CA GLU A 436 -3.42 16.78 -17.79
C GLU A 436 -4.83 17.01 -18.32
N THR A 437 -4.95 17.84 -19.35
CA THR A 437 -6.22 17.97 -20.08
C THR A 437 -6.57 16.64 -20.75
N SER A 438 -7.85 16.34 -20.93
CA SER A 438 -8.30 15.20 -21.75
C SER A 438 -8.65 15.72 -23.14
N GLY A 439 -7.93 15.27 -24.17
CA GLY A 439 -8.31 15.51 -25.57
C GLY A 439 -9.12 14.36 -26.14
N SER A 440 -9.52 14.48 -27.41
CA SER A 440 -10.32 13.48 -28.14
C SER A 440 -9.62 12.13 -28.32
N TRP A 441 -8.29 12.10 -28.18
CA TRP A 441 -7.44 10.92 -28.42
C TRP A 441 -7.05 10.21 -27.13
N ASP A 442 -7.54 10.68 -25.98
CA ASP A 442 -7.32 10.05 -24.69
C ASP A 442 -8.48 9.10 -24.35
N PRO A 443 -8.20 7.81 -24.04
CA PRO A 443 -9.22 6.89 -23.56
C PRO A 443 -9.67 7.15 -22.12
N GLN A 444 -8.97 7.98 -21.34
CA GLN A 444 -9.32 8.26 -19.94
C GLN A 444 -10.23 9.48 -19.79
N ASP A 445 -11.21 9.39 -18.88
CA ASP A 445 -12.09 10.51 -18.53
C ASP A 445 -11.33 11.57 -17.71
N VAL A 446 -11.75 12.84 -17.83
CA VAL A 446 -11.22 13.97 -17.05
C VAL A 446 -11.26 13.67 -15.55
N THR A 447 -12.38 13.10 -15.11
CA THR A 447 -12.61 12.74 -13.70
C THR A 447 -11.56 11.75 -13.21
N GLU A 448 -11.24 10.75 -14.02
CA GLU A 448 -10.27 9.71 -13.67
C GLU A 448 -8.86 10.29 -13.54
N LYS A 449 -8.46 11.21 -14.42
CA LYS A 449 -7.17 11.91 -14.32
C LYS A 449 -7.05 12.74 -13.04
N TRP A 450 -8.10 13.47 -12.68
CA TRP A 450 -8.13 14.23 -11.42
C TRP A 450 -8.08 13.30 -10.21
N LEU A 451 -8.79 12.17 -10.24
CA LEU A 451 -8.71 11.17 -9.18
C LEU A 451 -7.31 10.57 -9.07
N GLN A 452 -6.66 10.22 -10.17
CA GLN A 452 -5.30 9.70 -10.17
C GLN A 452 -4.30 10.71 -9.61
N LEU A 453 -4.50 12.01 -9.88
CA LEU A 453 -3.68 13.09 -9.31
C LEU A 453 -3.90 13.25 -7.80
N ILE A 454 -5.16 13.28 -7.36
CA ILE A 454 -5.55 13.58 -5.97
C ILE A 454 -5.34 12.36 -5.05
N LEU A 455 -5.65 11.16 -5.54
CA LEU A 455 -5.53 9.89 -4.81
C LEU A 455 -4.18 9.20 -5.07
N LYS A 456 -3.21 9.90 -5.67
CA LYS A 456 -1.84 9.39 -5.80
C LYS A 456 -1.35 8.96 -4.41
N PRO A 457 -1.01 7.68 -4.18
CA PRO A 457 -0.63 7.19 -2.86
C PRO A 457 0.54 7.99 -2.32
N GLY A 458 0.41 8.52 -1.10
CA GLY A 458 1.46 9.32 -0.48
C GLY A 458 1.43 10.82 -0.81
N ARG A 459 0.53 11.32 -1.68
CA ARG A 459 0.40 12.77 -1.94
C ARG A 459 -0.34 13.49 -0.82
N PHE A 460 -1.64 13.21 -0.66
CA PHE A 460 -2.47 13.79 0.41
C PHE A 460 -2.86 12.70 1.42
N THR A 461 -2.95 13.05 2.70
CA THR A 461 -3.49 12.13 3.72
C THR A 461 -5.01 12.07 3.65
N LYS A 462 -5.60 10.97 4.11
CA LYS A 462 -7.06 10.82 4.16
C LYS A 462 -7.74 11.95 4.93
N ALA A 463 -7.17 12.35 6.06
CA ALA A 463 -7.66 13.47 6.85
C ALA A 463 -7.65 14.80 6.08
N THR A 464 -6.65 15.03 5.21
CA THR A 464 -6.59 16.25 4.37
C THR A 464 -7.71 16.23 3.32
N LEU A 465 -7.95 15.08 2.68
CA LEU A 465 -9.00 14.91 1.69
C LEU A 465 -10.40 15.07 2.29
N GLU A 466 -10.65 14.49 3.47
CA GLU A 466 -11.92 14.58 4.19
C GLU A 466 -12.23 16.02 4.62
N VAL A 467 -11.24 16.73 5.17
CA VAL A 467 -11.41 18.13 5.58
C VAL A 467 -11.58 19.05 4.38
N ALA A 468 -10.81 18.86 3.31
CA ALA A 468 -10.99 19.63 2.08
C ALA A 468 -12.40 19.44 1.51
N LEU A 469 -12.92 18.21 1.52
CA LEU A 469 -14.27 17.91 1.05
C LEU A 469 -15.32 18.62 1.92
N CYS A 470 -15.17 18.56 3.24
CA CYS A 470 -16.06 19.24 4.19
C CYS A 470 -16.07 20.77 4.00
N ILE A 471 -14.89 21.38 3.83
CA ILE A 471 -14.76 22.83 3.55
C ILE A 471 -15.44 23.17 2.21
N TYR A 472 -15.24 22.34 1.19
CA TYR A 472 -15.81 22.54 -0.13
C TYR A 472 -17.35 22.41 -0.14
N GLU A 473 -17.92 21.39 0.51
CA GLU A 473 -19.38 21.20 0.66
C GLU A 473 -20.06 22.38 1.36
N ARG A 474 -19.42 22.91 2.40
CA ARG A 474 -19.88 24.12 3.10
C ARG A 474 -19.80 25.36 2.22
N GLY A 475 -18.75 25.48 1.39
CA GLY A 475 -18.65 26.51 0.38
C GLY A 475 -19.79 26.48 -0.64
N LEU A 476 -20.40 25.31 -0.86
CA LEU A 476 -21.60 25.12 -1.69
C LEU A 476 -22.93 25.31 -0.92
N GLY A 477 -22.89 25.59 0.39
CA GLY A 477 -24.07 25.78 1.23
C GLY A 477 -24.82 24.50 1.61
N LYS A 478 -24.21 23.31 1.42
CA LYS A 478 -24.77 22.02 1.85
C LYS A 478 -24.25 21.67 3.25
N TYR A 479 -25.11 21.08 4.08
CA TYR A 479 -24.66 20.47 5.34
C TYR A 479 -23.98 19.14 5.02
N PRO A 480 -22.84 18.82 5.66
CA PRO A 480 -22.13 17.58 5.42
C PRO A 480 -23.04 16.41 5.82
N GLU A 481 -23.47 15.61 4.84
CA GLU A 481 -24.08 14.31 5.12
C GLU A 481 -22.98 13.37 5.61
N ALA A 482 -23.23 12.64 6.70
CA ALA A 482 -22.25 11.71 7.23
C ALA A 482 -21.89 10.66 6.16
N ILE A 483 -20.60 10.58 5.81
CA ILE A 483 -19.99 9.64 4.86
C ILE A 483 -20.08 8.20 5.40
N LYS A 484 -21.29 7.69 5.62
CA LYS A 484 -21.52 6.34 6.12
C LYS A 484 -21.68 5.40 4.93
N GLY A 485 -20.59 4.72 4.58
CA GLY A 485 -20.60 3.55 3.68
C GLY A 485 -20.17 3.79 2.23
N ARG A 486 -19.85 5.03 1.83
CA ARG A 486 -19.24 5.34 0.52
C ARG A 486 -17.73 5.46 0.63
N GLY A 487 -17.02 5.05 -0.42
CA GLY A 487 -15.56 5.26 -0.51
C GLY A 487 -15.23 6.75 -0.62
N LEU A 488 -14.01 7.16 -0.24
CA LEU A 488 -13.55 8.54 -0.33
C LEU A 488 -13.61 9.06 -1.78
N ALA A 489 -13.16 8.26 -2.74
CA ALA A 489 -13.22 8.58 -4.17
C ALA A 489 -14.67 8.83 -4.65
N GLU A 490 -15.59 7.92 -4.29
CA GLU A 490 -17.01 8.04 -4.63
C GLU A 490 -17.65 9.29 -4.00
N SER A 491 -17.26 9.62 -2.78
CA SER A 491 -17.73 10.81 -2.07
C SER A 491 -17.26 12.09 -2.76
N ILE A 492 -15.97 12.18 -3.13
CA ILE A 492 -15.41 13.31 -3.89
C ILE A 492 -16.15 13.46 -5.23
N CYS A 493 -16.32 12.38 -6.00
CA CYS A 493 -17.04 12.40 -7.27
C CYS A 493 -18.51 12.81 -7.12
N SER A 494 -19.19 12.32 -6.09
CA SER A 494 -20.60 12.66 -5.84
C SER A 494 -20.79 14.14 -5.52
N VAL A 495 -19.90 14.72 -4.73
CA VAL A 495 -19.98 16.14 -4.33
C VAL A 495 -19.65 17.05 -5.51
N LEU A 496 -18.55 16.79 -6.22
CA LEU A 496 -18.11 17.58 -7.36
C LEU A 496 -19.05 17.44 -8.55
N GLY A 497 -19.55 16.23 -8.80
CA GLY A 497 -20.55 15.97 -9.83
C GLY A 497 -21.88 16.69 -9.56
N ALA A 498 -22.28 16.82 -8.28
CA ALA A 498 -23.48 17.58 -7.92
C ALA A 498 -23.30 19.11 -7.99
N ALA A 499 -22.07 19.60 -8.16
CA ALA A 499 -21.75 21.03 -8.25
C ALA A 499 -21.71 21.55 -9.70
N ALA A 500 -21.71 20.66 -10.70
CA ALA A 500 -21.80 21.00 -12.11
C ALA A 500 -23.16 20.57 -12.68
N SER A 501 -23.90 21.49 -13.28
CA SER A 501 -25.20 21.21 -13.92
C SER A 501 -25.07 21.17 -15.43
N LEU A 502 -25.67 20.16 -16.07
CA LEU A 502 -25.77 20.07 -17.52
C LEU A 502 -26.93 20.94 -18.01
N GLU A 503 -26.61 22.09 -18.60
CA GLU A 503 -27.57 23.07 -19.10
C GLU A 503 -27.89 22.85 -20.59
N ARG A 504 -28.99 23.44 -21.06
CA ARG A 504 -29.33 23.46 -22.49
C ARG A 504 -28.77 24.73 -23.12
N GLY A 505 -28.01 24.57 -24.20
CA GLY A 505 -27.48 25.67 -24.99
C GLY A 505 -28.59 26.46 -25.71
N ALA A 506 -28.21 27.57 -26.33
CA ALA A 506 -29.14 28.47 -27.03
C ALA A 506 -29.95 27.80 -28.17
N ASN A 507 -29.47 26.66 -28.67
CA ASN A 507 -30.12 25.82 -29.69
C ASN A 507 -31.09 24.76 -29.10
N GLY A 508 -31.26 24.69 -27.79
CA GLY A 508 -32.10 23.71 -27.08
C GLY A 508 -31.46 22.32 -26.89
N ALA A 509 -30.26 22.09 -27.43
CA ALA A 509 -29.45 20.88 -27.22
C ALA A 509 -28.65 20.98 -25.90
N MET A 510 -28.23 19.84 -25.35
CA MET A 510 -27.42 19.82 -24.12
C MET A 510 -26.02 20.34 -24.41
N ASP A 511 -25.54 21.30 -23.61
CA ASP A 511 -24.22 21.90 -23.79
C ASP A 511 -23.15 21.12 -23.01
N TYR A 512 -22.58 20.11 -23.68
CA TYR A 512 -21.54 19.26 -23.10
C TYR A 512 -20.21 20.00 -22.90
N GLU A 513 -19.95 21.08 -23.63
CA GLU A 513 -18.69 21.83 -23.55
C GLU A 513 -18.70 22.77 -22.33
N GLN A 514 -19.82 23.45 -22.10
CA GLN A 514 -20.05 24.21 -20.87
C GLN A 514 -20.05 23.29 -19.64
N PHE A 515 -20.62 22.09 -19.73
CA PHE A 515 -20.58 21.11 -18.64
C PHE A 515 -19.15 20.62 -18.33
N ARG A 516 -18.33 20.35 -19.34
CA ARG A 516 -16.92 19.95 -19.14
C ARG A 516 -16.08 21.06 -18.51
N SER A 517 -16.18 22.28 -19.04
CA SER A 517 -15.42 23.43 -18.52
C SER A 517 -15.84 23.81 -17.10
N SER A 518 -17.13 23.75 -16.77
CA SER A 518 -17.62 23.96 -15.41
C SER A 518 -17.17 22.85 -14.46
N SER A 519 -17.23 21.58 -14.86
CA SER A 519 -16.72 20.45 -14.09
C SER A 519 -15.22 20.59 -13.80
N GLU A 520 -14.40 20.86 -14.81
CA GLU A 520 -12.97 21.08 -14.66
C GLU A 520 -12.66 22.25 -13.72
N SER A 521 -13.44 23.34 -13.80
CA SER A 521 -13.33 24.47 -12.89
C SER A 521 -13.59 24.08 -11.43
N GLN A 522 -14.54 23.17 -11.17
CA GLN A 522 -14.78 22.64 -9.82
C GLN A 522 -13.62 21.78 -9.33
N TRP A 523 -13.08 20.89 -10.16
CA TRP A 523 -11.89 20.09 -9.82
C TRP A 523 -10.68 20.97 -9.51
N ARG A 524 -10.41 22.00 -10.33
CA ARG A 524 -9.32 22.96 -10.08
C ARG A 524 -9.51 23.74 -8.77
N ARG A 525 -10.74 24.12 -8.41
CA ARG A 525 -11.05 24.78 -7.13
C ARG A 525 -10.78 23.86 -5.94
N PHE A 526 -11.24 22.62 -6.02
CA PHE A 526 -11.01 21.61 -4.98
C PHE A 526 -9.51 21.30 -4.83
N TYR A 527 -8.79 21.15 -5.94
CA TYR A 527 -7.35 20.91 -5.92
C TYR A 527 -6.55 22.08 -5.33
N ARG A 528 -6.92 23.34 -5.64
CA ARG A 528 -6.31 24.52 -5.01
C ARG A 528 -6.48 24.54 -3.50
N LEU A 529 -7.65 24.12 -3.00
CA LEU A 529 -7.90 23.99 -1.57
C LEU A 529 -7.01 22.90 -0.94
N LEU A 530 -6.87 21.75 -1.60
CA LEU A 530 -5.96 20.67 -1.15
C LEU A 530 -4.50 21.13 -1.07
N ILE A 531 -4.02 21.85 -2.09
CA ILE A 531 -2.68 22.42 -2.11
C ILE A 531 -2.46 23.36 -0.92
N GLU A 532 -3.44 24.20 -0.60
CA GLU A 532 -3.29 25.17 0.49
C GLU A 532 -3.24 24.48 1.86
N LEU A 533 -4.06 23.44 2.07
CA LEU A 533 -3.96 22.60 3.28
C LEU A 533 -2.63 21.84 3.32
N ASP A 534 -2.13 21.35 2.19
CA ASP A 534 -0.87 20.62 2.13
C ASP A 534 0.36 21.51 2.40
N LYS A 535 0.33 22.77 1.96
CA LYS A 535 1.35 23.76 2.36
C LYS A 535 1.42 23.88 3.88
N GLN A 536 0.28 24.00 4.56
CA GLN A 536 0.26 24.09 6.03
C GLN A 536 0.84 22.82 6.70
N ARG A 537 0.65 21.64 6.10
CA ARG A 537 1.27 20.38 6.57
C ARG A 537 2.79 20.36 6.38
N GLY A 538 3.26 21.01 5.31
CA GLY A 538 4.66 21.14 4.92
C GLY A 538 5.46 22.21 5.66
N GLU A 539 4.85 22.94 6.60
CA GLU A 539 5.56 23.93 7.40
C GLU A 539 6.68 23.26 8.22
N ALA A 540 7.93 23.68 8.00
CA ALA A 540 9.09 23.15 8.72
C ALA A 540 9.11 23.62 10.19
N ILE A 541 9.40 22.68 11.09
CA ILE A 541 9.49 22.89 12.54
C ILE A 541 10.94 22.77 13.03
N SER A 542 11.66 21.72 12.64
CA SER A 542 13.04 21.49 13.09
C SER A 542 13.86 20.71 12.08
N LEU A 543 15.19 20.86 12.17
CA LEU A 543 16.18 20.08 11.45
C LEU A 543 16.84 19.07 12.41
N ALA A 544 16.78 17.78 12.08
CA ALA A 544 17.43 16.71 12.83
C ALA A 544 18.48 16.03 11.95
N PHE A 545 19.59 15.58 12.55
CA PHE A 545 20.66 14.91 11.82
C PHE A 545 21.04 13.61 12.52
N ASP A 546 21.10 12.53 11.74
CA ASP A 546 21.53 11.23 12.21
C ASP A 546 23.03 11.03 11.95
N PRO A 547 23.90 11.07 12.99
CA PRO A 547 25.35 10.95 12.81
C PRO A 547 25.84 9.54 12.45
N GLU A 548 25.02 8.48 12.62
CA GLU A 548 25.43 7.12 12.21
C GLU A 548 24.97 6.78 10.80
N SER A 549 23.81 7.29 10.39
CA SER A 549 23.28 7.04 9.04
C SER A 549 23.65 8.13 8.02
N ASP A 550 24.26 9.23 8.47
CA ASP A 550 24.61 10.41 7.67
C ASP A 550 23.42 11.00 6.90
N ILE A 551 22.23 11.01 7.53
CA ILE A 551 21.01 11.58 6.94
C ILE A 551 20.53 12.77 7.74
N ALA A 552 20.26 13.87 7.03
CA ALA A 552 19.54 15.01 7.54
C ALA A 552 18.03 14.85 7.31
N TRP A 553 17.23 15.24 8.30
CA TRP A 553 15.78 15.15 8.32
C TRP A 553 15.17 16.51 8.59
N VAL A 554 14.27 16.96 7.71
CA VAL A 554 13.41 18.11 8.00
C VAL A 554 12.11 17.58 8.58
N VAL A 555 11.81 17.98 9.81
CA VAL A 555 10.56 17.63 10.48
C VAL A 555 9.58 18.77 10.29
N CYS A 556 8.48 18.49 9.62
CA CYS A 556 7.40 19.44 9.36
C CYS A 556 6.20 19.18 10.28
N ALA A 557 5.17 20.02 10.18
CA ALA A 557 3.97 19.95 11.00
C ALA A 557 3.22 18.60 10.93
N ASP A 558 3.12 17.99 9.74
CA ASP A 558 2.50 16.68 9.54
C ASP A 558 3.27 15.75 8.58
N LEU A 559 4.48 16.15 8.21
CA LEU A 559 5.33 15.47 7.23
C LEU A 559 6.75 15.35 7.79
N VAL A 560 7.53 14.41 7.26
CA VAL A 560 8.98 14.37 7.46
C VAL A 560 9.64 14.26 6.09
N SER A 561 10.67 15.06 5.84
CA SER A 561 11.45 15.02 4.60
C SER A 561 12.85 14.48 4.88
N ALA A 562 13.19 13.35 4.27
CA ALA A 562 14.55 12.81 4.31
C ALA A 562 15.40 13.50 3.24
N ILE A 563 16.59 13.98 3.59
CA ILE A 563 17.53 14.56 2.64
C ILE A 563 18.48 13.45 2.19
N ARG A 564 18.43 13.13 0.89
CA ARG A 564 19.29 12.13 0.24
C ARG A 564 20.15 12.78 -0.83
N GLU A 565 21.28 12.16 -1.15
CA GLU A 565 22.11 12.56 -2.29
C GLU A 565 21.34 12.39 -3.60
N CYS A 566 21.50 13.34 -4.52
CA CYS A 566 20.95 13.21 -5.88
C CYS A 566 21.66 12.09 -6.64
N SER A 567 20.93 11.36 -7.48
CA SER A 567 21.55 10.49 -8.48
C SER A 567 22.31 11.34 -9.51
N ASP A 568 23.20 10.71 -10.29
CA ASP A 568 23.92 11.41 -11.37
C ASP A 568 22.97 12.12 -12.34
N LEU A 569 21.84 11.48 -12.68
CA LEU A 569 20.80 12.07 -13.52
C LEU A 569 20.09 13.24 -12.82
N GLU A 570 19.72 13.09 -11.55
CA GLU A 570 19.06 14.15 -10.77
C GLU A 570 19.96 15.40 -10.65
N ARG A 571 21.27 15.21 -10.46
CA ARG A 571 22.25 16.30 -10.44
C ARG A 571 22.26 17.06 -11.76
N ILE A 572 22.25 16.37 -12.90
CA ILE A 572 22.21 17.03 -14.21
C ILE A 572 20.87 17.74 -14.39
N TYR A 573 19.75 17.06 -14.14
CA TYR A 573 18.40 17.57 -14.36
C TYR A 573 18.09 18.82 -13.52
N HIS A 574 18.52 18.86 -12.26
CA HIS A 574 18.27 20.01 -11.40
C HIS A 574 19.26 21.17 -11.62
N ASN A 575 20.40 20.93 -12.27
CA ASN A 575 21.44 21.93 -12.52
C ASN A 575 21.66 22.20 -14.03
N LEU A 576 20.64 22.02 -14.88
CA LEU A 576 20.77 22.20 -16.35
C LEU A 576 21.30 23.60 -16.75
N HIS A 577 21.00 24.63 -15.95
CA HIS A 577 21.43 26.00 -16.20
C HIS A 577 22.89 26.26 -15.79
N THR A 578 23.44 25.42 -14.91
CA THR A 578 24.79 25.52 -14.34
C THR A 578 25.42 24.12 -14.23
N PRO A 579 25.69 23.45 -15.36
CA PRO A 579 26.15 22.07 -15.36
C PRO A 579 27.56 21.93 -14.75
N GLU A 580 27.82 20.76 -14.17
CA GLU A 580 29.13 20.44 -13.60
C GLU A 580 30.23 20.34 -14.67
N GLN A 581 31.47 20.59 -14.26
CA GLN A 581 32.63 20.47 -15.14
C GLN A 581 32.79 19.01 -15.60
N GLY A 582 32.69 18.77 -16.91
CA GLY A 582 32.83 17.44 -17.53
C GLY A 582 31.52 16.81 -18.01
N ARG A 583 30.35 17.26 -17.53
CA ARG A 583 29.02 16.75 -17.95
C ARG A 583 28.21 17.73 -18.80
N GLN A 584 28.88 18.69 -19.44
CA GLN A 584 28.24 19.74 -20.21
C GLN A 584 27.51 19.19 -21.45
N HIS A 585 28.09 18.19 -22.11
CA HIS A 585 27.49 17.56 -23.29
C HIS A 585 26.23 16.75 -22.95
N GLU A 586 26.28 15.95 -21.87
CA GLU A 586 25.13 15.22 -21.35
C GLU A 586 23.98 16.19 -20.97
N ALA A 587 24.31 17.26 -20.23
CA ALA A 587 23.35 18.27 -19.81
C ALA A 587 22.72 19.00 -21.00
N ALA A 588 23.50 19.35 -22.02
CA ALA A 588 23.00 19.99 -23.23
C ALA A 588 22.02 19.07 -23.99
N LEU A 589 22.35 17.79 -24.20
CA LEU A 589 21.44 16.84 -24.86
C LEU A 589 20.14 16.63 -24.08
N ILE A 590 20.22 16.52 -22.75
CA ILE A 590 19.03 16.41 -21.88
C ILE A 590 18.19 17.68 -21.93
N ASN A 591 18.83 18.86 -21.80
CA ASN A 591 18.14 20.14 -21.81
C ASN A 591 17.45 20.43 -23.16
N SER A 592 18.11 20.13 -24.27
CA SER A 592 17.53 20.30 -25.62
C SER A 592 16.26 19.48 -25.78
N ALA A 593 16.25 18.22 -25.34
CA ALA A 593 15.05 17.38 -25.43
C ALA A 593 13.92 17.88 -24.54
N LEU A 594 14.22 18.29 -23.30
CA LEU A 594 13.22 18.81 -22.37
C LEU A 594 12.59 20.10 -22.89
N THR A 595 13.41 21.06 -23.30
CA THR A 595 12.95 22.36 -23.84
C THR A 595 12.12 22.17 -25.10
N PHE A 596 12.53 21.23 -25.96
CA PHE A 596 11.79 20.90 -27.18
C PHE A 596 10.39 20.38 -26.91
N VAL A 597 10.25 19.47 -25.93
CA VAL A 597 8.96 18.89 -25.56
C VAL A 597 8.10 19.86 -24.74
N ASP A 598 8.71 20.73 -23.93
CA ASP A 598 7.99 21.78 -23.17
C ASP A 598 7.32 22.81 -24.11
N GLY A 599 7.84 22.98 -25.33
CA GLY A 599 7.21 23.80 -26.37
C GLY A 599 5.92 23.20 -26.95
N PHE A 600 5.63 21.92 -26.71
CA PHE A 600 4.49 21.24 -27.32
C PHE A 600 3.18 21.54 -26.59
N SER A 601 2.10 21.70 -27.37
CA SER A 601 0.75 21.73 -26.80
C SER A 601 0.37 20.36 -26.19
N ASP A 602 -0.51 20.37 -25.18
CA ASP A 602 -1.08 19.15 -24.56
C ASP A 602 -1.62 18.15 -25.61
N SER A 603 -2.19 18.64 -26.72
CA SER A 603 -2.72 17.80 -27.78
C SER A 603 -1.63 16.97 -28.47
N TYR A 604 -0.46 17.56 -28.72
CA TYR A 604 0.66 16.83 -29.33
C TYR A 604 1.26 15.83 -28.34
N LEU A 605 1.37 16.21 -27.06
CA LEU A 605 1.83 15.27 -26.02
C LEU A 605 0.90 14.06 -25.87
N GLN A 606 -0.41 14.26 -25.99
CA GLN A 606 -1.38 13.14 -26.00
C GLN A 606 -1.21 12.25 -27.23
N LEU A 607 -0.97 12.81 -28.42
CA LEU A 607 -0.71 12.04 -29.63
C LEU A 607 0.59 11.24 -29.51
N CYS A 608 1.67 11.85 -29.00
CA CYS A 608 2.93 11.17 -28.72
C CYS A 608 2.72 10.01 -27.73
N ASN A 609 1.99 10.23 -26.64
CA ASN A 609 1.66 9.16 -25.68
C ASN A 609 0.80 8.05 -26.31
N ALA A 610 -0.16 8.41 -27.16
CA ALA A 610 -0.98 7.42 -27.87
C ALA A 610 -0.17 6.61 -28.88
N ALA A 611 0.77 7.24 -29.59
CA ALA A 611 1.70 6.60 -30.52
C ALA A 611 2.72 5.69 -29.80
N LEU A 612 3.08 6.02 -28.55
CA LEU A 612 4.00 5.22 -27.73
C LEU A 612 3.34 3.93 -27.20
N ARG A 613 2.02 3.93 -26.94
CA ARG A 613 1.32 2.77 -26.33
C ARG A 613 1.53 1.45 -27.08
N PRO A 614 1.38 1.37 -28.42
CA PRO A 614 1.68 0.15 -29.17
C PRO A 614 3.13 -0.32 -29.00
N GLU A 615 4.09 0.60 -28.99
CA GLU A 615 5.51 0.26 -28.81
C GLU A 615 5.84 -0.28 -27.40
N LEU A 616 5.08 0.13 -26.38
CA LEU A 616 5.26 -0.37 -25.00
C LEU A 616 4.65 -1.77 -24.78
N PHE A 617 3.48 -2.04 -25.38
CA PHE A 617 2.65 -3.19 -25.03
C PHE A 617 2.53 -4.27 -26.11
N GLU A 618 2.69 -3.90 -27.39
CA GLU A 618 2.55 -4.82 -28.52
C GLU A 618 3.92 -5.33 -28.97
N GLN A 619 3.97 -6.59 -29.41
CA GLN A 619 5.16 -7.12 -30.07
C GLN A 619 5.10 -6.74 -31.54
N SER A 620 5.99 -5.84 -31.95
CA SER A 620 6.15 -5.46 -33.35
C SER A 620 7.04 -6.49 -34.07
N GLN A 621 6.60 -6.95 -35.25
CA GLN A 621 7.44 -7.71 -36.17
C GLN A 621 8.20 -6.82 -37.15
N LYS A 622 8.01 -5.50 -37.05
CA LYS A 622 8.63 -4.49 -37.93
C LYS A 622 10.10 -4.28 -37.57
N THR A 623 10.86 -3.79 -38.53
CA THR A 623 12.24 -3.35 -38.30
C THR A 623 12.29 -2.10 -37.40
N ASP A 624 13.43 -1.83 -36.77
CA ASP A 624 13.56 -0.68 -35.87
C ASP A 624 13.29 0.66 -36.59
N LEU A 625 13.73 0.83 -37.84
CA LEU A 625 13.44 2.03 -38.63
C LEU A 625 11.94 2.19 -38.94
N GLU A 626 11.24 1.11 -39.29
CA GLU A 626 9.79 1.14 -39.53
C GLU A 626 9.00 1.45 -38.25
N ARG A 627 9.53 1.08 -37.07
CA ARG A 627 8.93 1.42 -35.77
C ARG A 627 9.10 2.90 -35.45
N ILE A 628 10.31 3.45 -35.69
CA ILE A 628 10.61 4.88 -35.52
C ILE A 628 9.75 5.72 -36.47
N GLN A 629 9.64 5.31 -37.74
CA GLN A 629 8.78 5.98 -38.72
C GLN A 629 7.32 5.92 -38.32
N PHE A 630 6.83 4.75 -37.89
CA PHE A 630 5.46 4.61 -37.40
C PHE A 630 5.16 5.54 -36.20
N PHE A 631 6.10 5.65 -35.26
CA PHE A 631 5.97 6.57 -34.13
C PHE A 631 5.91 8.03 -34.61
N SER A 632 6.82 8.45 -35.49
CA SER A 632 6.82 9.80 -36.08
C SER A 632 5.51 10.14 -36.81
N ASP A 633 5.05 9.24 -37.68
CA ASP A 633 3.83 9.42 -38.48
C ASP A 633 2.56 9.53 -37.62
N LYS A 634 2.50 8.76 -36.53
CA LYS A 634 1.34 8.73 -35.62
C LYS A 634 1.36 9.86 -34.59
N ALA A 635 2.53 10.22 -34.09
CA ALA A 635 2.69 11.31 -33.15
C ALA A 635 2.47 12.66 -33.85
N GLY A 636 2.90 12.80 -35.11
CA GLY A 636 2.58 13.94 -35.98
C GLY A 636 3.05 15.30 -35.46
N PHE A 637 3.96 15.30 -34.47
CA PHE A 637 4.43 16.52 -33.81
C PHE A 637 5.24 17.42 -34.76
N TRP A 638 5.85 16.86 -35.81
CA TRP A 638 6.59 17.61 -36.85
C TRP A 638 5.76 18.69 -37.55
N ARG A 639 4.42 18.63 -37.49
CA ARG A 639 3.53 19.67 -38.03
C ARG A 639 3.44 20.92 -37.17
N GLY A 640 3.77 20.79 -35.89
CA GLY A 640 3.70 21.84 -34.89
C GLY A 640 5.04 22.44 -34.51
N ILE A 641 6.15 21.92 -35.04
CA ILE A 641 7.49 22.45 -34.81
C ILE A 641 7.67 23.71 -35.64
N THR A 642 8.19 24.78 -35.03
CA THR A 642 8.56 26.00 -35.73
C THR A 642 10.03 25.99 -36.13
N ASP A 643 10.40 26.75 -37.17
CA ASP A 643 11.81 26.91 -37.56
C ASP A 643 12.66 27.45 -36.39
N ASP A 644 12.07 28.28 -35.52
CA ASP A 644 12.72 28.81 -34.31
C ASP A 644 13.05 27.69 -33.31
N ASP A 645 12.21 26.68 -33.15
CA ASP A 645 12.48 25.53 -32.26
C ASP A 645 13.64 24.67 -32.79
N CYS A 646 13.68 24.43 -34.11
CA CYS A 646 14.79 23.72 -34.76
C CYS A 646 16.10 24.49 -34.61
N THR A 647 16.10 25.81 -34.82
CA THR A 647 17.32 26.63 -34.66
C THR A 647 17.87 26.59 -33.23
N GLN A 648 17.00 26.59 -32.21
CA GLN A 648 17.43 26.45 -30.80
C GLN A 648 18.14 25.13 -30.53
N ILE A 649 17.67 24.02 -31.13
CA ILE A 649 18.32 22.72 -30.98
C ILE A 649 19.66 22.72 -31.70
N VAL A 650 19.71 23.22 -32.94
CA VAL A 650 20.93 23.29 -33.75
C VAL A 650 21.99 24.20 -33.13
N ASP A 651 21.59 25.30 -32.49
CA ASP A 651 22.50 26.20 -31.78
C ASP A 651 23.19 25.50 -30.59
N VAL A 652 22.52 24.56 -29.94
CA VAL A 652 23.03 23.83 -28.78
C VAL A 652 23.78 22.55 -29.19
N LEU A 653 23.25 21.77 -30.13
CA LEU A 653 23.78 20.46 -30.54
C LEU A 653 24.68 20.53 -31.78
N GLY A 654 24.83 21.72 -32.36
CA GLY A 654 25.61 21.97 -33.57
C GLY A 654 24.86 21.66 -34.88
N PRO A 655 25.43 22.09 -36.03
CA PRO A 655 24.83 21.84 -37.34
C PRO A 655 24.72 20.34 -37.62
N ASN A 656 23.58 19.91 -38.15
CA ASN A 656 23.23 18.49 -38.35
C ASN A 656 23.48 17.64 -37.10
N PHE A 657 23.28 18.20 -35.90
CA PHE A 657 23.45 17.52 -34.61
C PHE A 657 24.82 16.86 -34.43
N ASN A 658 25.90 17.50 -34.91
CA ASN A 658 27.25 16.91 -34.89
C ASN A 658 27.84 16.61 -33.51
N MET A 659 27.29 17.19 -32.45
CA MET A 659 27.64 16.85 -31.08
C MET A 659 27.11 15.47 -30.66
N VAL A 660 26.07 14.96 -31.33
CA VAL A 660 25.38 13.72 -30.97
C VAL A 660 26.11 12.52 -31.56
N THR A 661 26.69 11.70 -30.69
CA THR A 661 27.45 10.49 -31.02
C THR A 661 26.94 9.28 -30.24
N ASP A 662 27.30 8.07 -30.68
CA ASP A 662 27.04 6.84 -29.92
C ASP A 662 27.63 6.91 -28.49
N GLU A 663 28.81 7.51 -28.31
CA GLU A 663 29.44 7.67 -27.00
C GLU A 663 28.55 8.51 -26.06
N LEU A 664 28.07 9.66 -26.53
CA LEU A 664 27.21 10.56 -25.75
C LEU A 664 25.88 9.88 -25.38
N TYR A 665 25.25 9.16 -26.31
CA TYR A 665 24.01 8.44 -26.00
C TYR A 665 24.24 7.28 -25.03
N ASN A 666 25.37 6.57 -25.12
CA ASN A 666 25.72 5.52 -24.17
C ASN A 666 25.95 6.09 -22.76
N GLU A 667 26.56 7.27 -22.64
CA GLU A 667 26.69 7.99 -21.36
C GLU A 667 25.32 8.37 -20.79
N VAL A 668 24.42 8.95 -21.60
CA VAL A 668 23.05 9.28 -21.16
C VAL A 668 22.23 8.04 -20.78
N LEU A 669 22.36 6.94 -21.53
CA LEU A 669 21.71 5.68 -21.18
C LEU A 669 22.30 5.06 -19.90
N ALA A 670 23.58 5.24 -19.63
CA ALA A 670 24.22 4.80 -18.39
C ALA A 670 23.68 5.54 -17.15
N LEU A 671 23.22 6.79 -17.30
CA LEU A 671 22.55 7.53 -16.22
C LEU A 671 21.19 6.94 -15.81
N VAL A 672 20.54 6.19 -16.70
CA VAL A 672 19.25 5.53 -16.49
C VAL A 672 19.42 4.05 -16.08
N ALA A 673 20.62 3.50 -16.29
CA ALA A 673 20.96 2.12 -15.96
C ALA A 673 21.17 1.91 -14.44
N SER A 674 21.20 0.65 -14.03
CA SER A 674 21.47 0.29 -12.64
C SER A 674 22.88 0.74 -12.23
N PRO A 675 23.06 1.37 -11.04
CA PRO A 675 24.37 1.74 -10.53
C PRO A 675 25.33 0.53 -10.47
N ALA A 676 26.58 0.73 -10.88
CA ALA A 676 27.57 -0.34 -10.99
C ALA A 676 27.82 -1.11 -9.68
N GLY A 677 27.72 -0.42 -8.52
CA GLY A 677 27.89 -1.01 -7.19
C GLY A 677 26.71 -1.84 -6.68
N PHE A 678 25.56 -1.81 -7.37
CA PHE A 678 24.36 -2.48 -6.90
C PHE A 678 24.28 -3.96 -7.32
N ARG A 679 24.96 -4.34 -8.40
CA ARG A 679 24.90 -5.70 -8.95
C ARG A 679 25.52 -6.72 -8.00
N GLY A 680 24.77 -7.75 -7.62
CA GLY A 680 25.23 -8.84 -6.73
C GLY A 680 25.32 -8.52 -5.23
N ARG A 681 24.68 -7.44 -4.75
CA ARG A 681 24.68 -7.05 -3.33
C ARG A 681 23.94 -8.08 -2.45
N LYS A 682 24.51 -8.41 -1.29
CA LYS A 682 23.88 -9.30 -0.30
C LYS A 682 23.05 -8.48 0.68
N LEU A 683 21.74 -8.73 0.71
CA LEU A 683 20.79 -8.05 1.60
C LEU A 683 20.97 -8.53 3.04
N ASN A 684 21.76 -7.80 3.83
CA ASN A 684 22.05 -8.15 5.22
C ASN A 684 21.08 -7.47 6.21
N THR A 685 20.60 -6.26 5.88
CA THR A 685 19.67 -5.50 6.73
C THR A 685 18.36 -5.20 5.99
N PRO A 686 17.24 -5.86 6.35
CA PRO A 686 15.96 -5.59 5.70
C PRO A 686 15.38 -4.24 6.12
N VAL A 687 14.60 -3.64 5.24
CA VAL A 687 13.96 -2.34 5.46
C VAL A 687 12.80 -2.45 6.47
N THR A 688 12.66 -1.47 7.36
CA THR A 688 11.50 -1.35 8.28
C THR A 688 10.25 -0.92 7.52
N GLU A 689 9.08 -0.92 8.16
CA GLU A 689 7.88 -0.32 7.56
C GLU A 689 8.06 1.16 7.20
N PHE A 690 8.70 1.94 8.08
CA PHE A 690 8.96 3.36 7.84
C PHE A 690 9.91 3.56 6.64
N GLY A 691 11.00 2.78 6.58
CA GLY A 691 11.94 2.85 5.45
C GLY A 691 11.34 2.35 4.13
N ARG A 692 10.43 1.37 4.16
CA ARG A 692 9.74 0.91 2.93
C ARG A 692 8.91 2.04 2.35
N LYS A 693 8.13 2.75 3.17
CA LYS A 693 7.36 3.91 2.73
C LYS A 693 8.27 5.03 2.19
N LEU A 694 9.42 5.26 2.81
CA LEU A 694 10.42 6.23 2.32
C LEU A 694 10.96 5.84 0.93
N LEU A 695 11.37 4.59 0.74
CA LEU A 695 11.85 4.10 -0.56
C LEU A 695 10.76 4.17 -1.64
N MET A 696 9.50 3.87 -1.29
CA MET A 696 8.39 4.00 -2.24
C MET A 696 8.13 5.45 -2.64
N ALA A 697 8.17 6.39 -1.69
CA ALA A 697 8.04 7.82 -1.98
C ALA A 697 9.19 8.30 -2.89
N ALA A 698 10.44 7.97 -2.56
CA ALA A 698 11.59 8.31 -3.39
C ALA A 698 11.50 7.69 -4.80
N THR A 699 10.99 6.46 -4.90
CA THR A 699 10.75 5.79 -6.19
C THR A 699 9.70 6.53 -7.01
N GLN A 700 8.57 6.92 -6.42
CA GLN A 700 7.53 7.68 -7.13
C GLN A 700 8.04 9.04 -7.65
N ASP A 701 8.91 9.71 -6.90
CA ASP A 701 9.52 10.98 -7.32
C ASP A 701 10.53 10.77 -8.46
N CYS A 702 11.34 9.72 -8.36
CA CYS A 702 12.32 9.35 -9.39
C CYS A 702 11.65 8.88 -10.70
N LEU A 703 10.56 8.13 -10.62
CA LEU A 703 9.80 7.63 -11.78
C LEU A 703 9.30 8.76 -12.68
N ALA A 704 8.80 9.86 -12.09
CA ALA A 704 8.30 10.99 -12.85
C ALA A 704 9.41 11.71 -13.61
N LEU A 705 10.56 11.91 -12.97
CA LEU A 705 11.74 12.52 -13.59
C LEU A 705 12.29 11.65 -14.72
N LEU A 706 12.49 10.35 -14.46
CA LEU A 706 12.99 9.41 -15.45
C LEU A 706 12.05 9.28 -16.65
N TRP A 707 10.73 9.25 -16.40
CA TRP A 707 9.74 9.24 -17.48
C TRP A 707 9.88 10.47 -18.38
N ASN A 708 9.94 11.66 -17.78
CA ASN A 708 10.06 12.91 -18.54
C ASN A 708 11.35 12.94 -19.36
N VAL A 709 12.49 12.56 -18.77
CA VAL A 709 13.77 12.52 -19.50
C VAL A 709 13.73 11.49 -20.64
N CYS A 710 13.35 10.23 -20.38
CA CYS A 710 13.34 9.20 -21.41
C CYS A 710 12.32 9.47 -22.52
N PHE A 711 11.14 10.00 -22.17
CA PHE A 711 10.10 10.33 -23.14
C PHE A 711 10.52 11.49 -24.04
N SER A 712 11.11 12.55 -23.47
CA SER A 712 11.61 13.66 -24.25
C SER A 712 12.79 13.27 -25.14
N GLN A 713 13.70 12.43 -24.64
CA GLN A 713 14.80 11.90 -25.45
C GLN A 713 14.32 11.03 -26.62
N LEU A 714 13.25 10.25 -26.44
CA LEU A 714 12.66 9.46 -27.53
C LEU A 714 12.09 10.36 -28.65
N ILE A 715 11.42 11.45 -28.27
CA ILE A 715 10.87 12.42 -29.21
C ILE A 715 12.00 13.14 -29.96
N LEU A 716 13.03 13.62 -29.24
CA LEU A 716 14.18 14.29 -29.85
C LEU A 716 14.94 13.35 -30.80
N LEU A 717 15.21 12.10 -30.38
CA LEU A 717 15.87 11.10 -31.23
C LEU A 717 15.09 10.86 -32.54
N THR A 718 13.77 10.76 -32.45
CA THR A 718 12.90 10.59 -33.63
C THR A 718 12.96 11.81 -34.54
N HIS A 719 12.98 13.01 -33.96
CA HIS A 719 13.06 14.25 -34.73
C HIS A 719 14.40 14.36 -35.48
N MET A 720 15.52 14.16 -34.78
CA MET A 720 16.86 14.26 -35.35
C MET A 720 17.14 13.23 -36.46
N GLU A 721 16.52 12.05 -36.41
CA GLU A 721 16.67 11.04 -37.46
C GLU A 721 16.02 11.45 -38.79
N PHE A 722 14.97 12.27 -38.75
CA PHE A 722 14.25 12.72 -39.95
C PHE A 722 14.61 14.14 -40.40
N GLU A 723 15.50 14.83 -39.66
CA GLU A 723 15.92 16.20 -39.95
C GLU A 723 17.38 16.24 -40.40
N PHE A 724 17.59 16.30 -41.71
CA PHE A 724 18.92 16.44 -42.33
C PHE A 724 18.80 17.06 -43.72
N ASP A 725 19.81 17.83 -44.13
CA ASP A 725 19.86 18.44 -45.46
C ASP A 725 20.33 17.47 -46.55
N ASN A 726 21.30 16.60 -46.23
CA ASN A 726 21.84 15.56 -47.12
C ASN A 726 21.79 14.19 -46.45
N GLU A 727 21.58 13.12 -47.22
CA GLU A 727 21.55 11.75 -46.68
C GLU A 727 22.85 11.37 -45.94
N GLU A 728 24.01 11.88 -46.38
CA GLU A 728 25.31 11.63 -45.73
C GLU A 728 25.40 12.21 -44.31
N ASP A 729 24.60 13.24 -44.02
CA ASP A 729 24.55 13.92 -42.71
C ASP A 729 23.53 13.28 -41.75
N ALA A 730 22.80 12.25 -42.20
CA ALA A 730 21.77 11.60 -41.39
C ALA A 730 22.34 10.96 -40.11
N LEU A 731 21.56 11.04 -39.02
CA LEU A 731 22.01 10.65 -37.68
C LEU A 731 22.45 9.18 -37.60
N HIS A 732 21.76 8.26 -38.29
CA HIS A 732 22.08 6.84 -38.32
C HIS A 732 23.49 6.48 -38.85
N HIS A 733 24.21 7.40 -39.49
CA HIS A 733 25.61 7.18 -39.86
C HIS A 733 26.58 7.30 -38.67
N ARG A 734 26.17 7.95 -37.59
CA ARG A 734 27.01 8.21 -36.38
C ARG A 734 26.46 7.55 -35.13
N VAL A 735 25.18 7.23 -35.11
CA VAL A 735 24.47 6.67 -33.95
C VAL A 735 23.71 5.42 -34.37
N ASP A 736 23.77 4.35 -33.57
CA ASP A 736 22.84 3.22 -33.69
C ASP A 736 21.47 3.61 -33.12
N VAL A 737 20.71 4.38 -33.90
CA VAL A 737 19.39 4.91 -33.55
C VAL A 737 18.42 3.78 -33.16
N GLY A 738 18.54 2.61 -33.78
CA GLY A 738 17.72 1.44 -33.45
C GLY A 738 17.99 0.90 -32.05
N ASN A 739 19.27 0.80 -31.65
CA ASN A 739 19.65 0.36 -30.31
C ASN A 739 19.24 1.39 -29.23
N VAL A 740 19.45 2.69 -29.48
CA VAL A 740 19.03 3.75 -28.56
C VAL A 740 17.50 3.76 -28.39
N PHE A 741 16.75 3.67 -29.50
CA PHE A 741 15.29 3.60 -29.48
C PHE A 741 14.79 2.39 -28.67
N ARG A 742 15.36 1.19 -28.90
CA ARG A 742 15.00 -0.02 -28.11
C ARG A 742 15.29 0.14 -26.63
N SER A 743 16.43 0.74 -26.28
CA SER A 743 16.83 0.96 -24.89
C SER A 743 15.90 1.96 -24.18
N LEU A 744 15.56 3.07 -24.83
CA LEU A 744 14.60 4.05 -24.30
C LEU A 744 13.20 3.47 -24.15
N VAL A 745 12.71 2.70 -25.13
CA VAL A 745 11.40 2.03 -25.04
C VAL A 745 11.38 0.98 -23.93
N ALA A 746 12.47 0.23 -23.73
CA ALA A 746 12.60 -0.74 -22.64
C ALA A 746 12.58 -0.04 -21.27
N ALA A 747 13.30 1.09 -21.12
CA ALA A 747 13.26 1.91 -19.93
C ALA A 747 11.85 2.46 -19.67
N LEU A 748 11.19 3.07 -20.66
CA LEU A 748 9.82 3.58 -20.54
C LEU A 748 8.82 2.48 -20.17
N ARG A 749 8.95 1.27 -20.74
CA ARG A 749 8.09 0.12 -20.37
C ARG A 749 8.28 -0.29 -18.91
N ARG A 750 9.52 -0.29 -18.41
CA ARG A 750 9.84 -0.56 -17.00
C ARG A 750 9.26 0.51 -16.08
N LEU A 751 9.45 1.79 -16.41
CA LEU A 751 8.93 2.91 -15.65
C LEU A 751 7.40 2.89 -15.61
N GLU A 752 6.74 2.55 -16.71
CA GLU A 752 5.27 2.46 -16.78
C GLU A 752 4.70 1.34 -15.91
N LEU A 753 5.38 0.19 -15.87
CA LEU A 753 5.02 -0.91 -14.97
C LEU A 753 5.11 -0.46 -13.51
N LEU A 754 6.22 0.17 -13.12
CA LEU A 754 6.43 0.65 -11.76
C LEU A 754 5.47 1.78 -11.38
N ARG A 755 5.15 2.67 -12.33
CA ARG A 755 4.12 3.71 -12.17
C ARG A 755 2.75 3.08 -11.87
N SER A 756 2.34 2.09 -12.65
CA SER A 756 1.09 1.36 -12.41
C SER A 756 1.07 0.64 -11.05
N LEU A 757 2.17 -0.01 -10.66
CA LEU A 757 2.27 -0.72 -9.39
C LEU A 757 2.36 0.22 -8.17
N SER A 758 2.95 1.39 -8.32
CA SER A 758 3.08 2.38 -7.25
C SER A 758 1.80 3.20 -7.04
N GLN A 759 0.93 3.29 -8.04
CA GLN A 759 -0.39 3.94 -7.95
C GLN A 759 -1.49 2.99 -7.44
N THR A 760 -1.32 1.69 -7.59
CA THR A 760 -2.33 0.70 -7.19
C THR A 760 -2.23 0.37 -5.71
N GLU A 761 -3.29 0.63 -4.94
CA GLU A 761 -3.36 0.29 -3.52
C GLU A 761 -3.98 -1.09 -3.27
N LEU A 762 -3.42 -1.81 -2.30
CA LEU A 762 -3.84 -3.14 -1.87
C LEU A 762 -4.07 -3.16 -0.36
N ALA A 763 -5.17 -3.75 0.07
CA ALA A 763 -5.37 -4.13 1.47
C ALA A 763 -4.64 -5.46 1.74
N VAL A 764 -3.64 -5.43 2.61
CA VAL A 764 -2.84 -6.59 3.00
C VAL A 764 -3.07 -6.84 4.49
N PRO A 765 -3.27 -8.10 4.93
CA PRO A 765 -3.32 -8.42 6.36
C PRO A 765 -2.06 -7.92 7.05
N LEU A 766 -2.18 -7.32 8.25
CA LEU A 766 -1.02 -6.87 9.01
C LEU A 766 -0.03 -8.03 9.18
N SER A 767 1.14 -7.91 8.53
CA SER A 767 2.18 -8.92 8.58
C SER A 767 2.70 -9.06 10.01
N ARG A 768 2.39 -10.19 10.66
CA ARG A 768 3.16 -10.64 11.82
C ARG A 768 4.47 -11.21 11.29
N PRO A 769 5.65 -10.65 11.60
CA PRO A 769 6.91 -11.18 11.12
C PRO A 769 7.15 -12.54 11.81
N GLY A 770 6.88 -13.61 11.08
CA GLY A 770 7.15 -14.98 11.50
C GLY A 770 7.21 -15.86 10.26
N TRP A 771 8.42 -16.20 9.83
CA TRP A 771 8.62 -17.21 8.79
C TRP A 771 7.99 -18.52 9.28
N GLY A 772 7.03 -19.05 8.51
CA GLY A 772 6.64 -20.46 8.58
C GLY A 772 5.56 -20.89 9.60
N MET A 773 4.67 -20.02 10.10
CA MET A 773 3.48 -20.49 10.83
C MET A 773 2.18 -20.02 10.18
N LEU A 774 1.26 -20.98 9.96
CA LEU A 774 -0.09 -20.71 9.47
C LEU A 774 -0.76 -19.64 10.34
N PRO A 775 -1.43 -18.64 9.73
CA PRO A 775 -2.17 -17.63 10.48
C PRO A 775 -3.36 -18.29 11.18
N LYS A 776 -3.29 -18.40 12.51
CA LYS A 776 -4.48 -18.60 13.34
C LYS A 776 -5.37 -17.37 13.17
N LYS A 777 -6.59 -17.56 12.67
CA LYS A 777 -7.67 -16.54 12.59
C LYS A 777 -7.77 -15.77 13.92
N SER A 778 -7.18 -14.59 14.00
CA SER A 778 -7.44 -13.61 15.06
C SER A 778 -7.21 -12.20 14.53
N GLY A 779 -8.28 -11.40 14.44
CA GLY A 779 -8.28 -9.97 14.13
C GLY A 779 -8.04 -9.64 12.66
N ASP A 780 -9.10 -9.20 11.97
CA ASP A 780 -9.13 -8.83 10.54
C ASP A 780 -8.53 -7.43 10.31
N ASP A 781 -7.36 -7.16 10.89
CA ASP A 781 -6.70 -5.86 10.75
C ASP A 781 -5.87 -5.85 9.46
N THR A 782 -6.32 -5.06 8.49
CA THR A 782 -5.65 -4.86 7.19
C THR A 782 -4.91 -3.52 7.14
N GLN A 783 -3.73 -3.51 6.55
CA GLN A 783 -2.98 -2.30 6.17
C GLN A 783 -3.13 -2.05 4.67
N VAL A 784 -3.23 -0.78 4.29
CA VAL A 784 -3.17 -0.38 2.87
C VAL A 784 -1.71 -0.13 2.49
N VAL A 785 -1.24 -0.79 1.45
CA VAL A 785 0.11 -0.65 0.86
C VAL A 785 0.00 -0.59 -0.66
N THR A 786 1.00 -0.04 -1.34
CA THR A 786 1.03 -0.08 -2.81
C THR A 786 1.31 -1.50 -3.30
N ALA A 787 0.88 -1.84 -4.52
CA ALA A 787 1.20 -3.12 -5.13
C ALA A 787 2.70 -3.30 -5.29
N LEU A 788 3.44 -2.22 -5.58
CA LEU A 788 4.90 -2.22 -5.61
C LEU A 788 5.49 -2.58 -4.24
N GLU A 789 5.07 -1.91 -3.18
CA GLU A 789 5.54 -2.18 -1.81
C GLU A 789 5.27 -3.63 -1.41
N ALA A 790 4.07 -4.13 -1.71
CA ALA A 790 3.64 -5.44 -1.28
C ALA A 790 4.35 -6.61 -1.99
N ASN A 791 4.92 -6.36 -3.17
CA ASN A 791 5.63 -7.38 -3.95
C ASN A 791 7.14 -7.23 -3.87
N VAL A 792 7.69 -6.00 -3.86
CA VAL A 792 9.14 -5.77 -3.91
C VAL A 792 9.72 -5.50 -2.52
N GLY A 793 8.90 -5.13 -1.52
CA GLY A 793 9.39 -4.70 -0.20
C GLY A 793 10.27 -5.70 0.55
N HIS A 794 10.23 -7.00 0.20
CA HIS A 794 11.09 -8.04 0.79
C HIS A 794 12.45 -8.18 0.09
N LEU A 795 12.58 -7.65 -1.14
CA LEU A 795 13.81 -7.61 -1.93
C LEU A 795 14.63 -6.34 -1.65
N LEU A 796 14.05 -5.38 -0.93
CA LEU A 796 14.73 -4.15 -0.54
C LEU A 796 15.49 -4.37 0.77
N GLY A 797 16.71 -3.86 0.82
CA GLY A 797 17.57 -3.92 1.99
C GLY A 797 18.89 -3.18 1.74
N PHE A 798 19.62 -2.97 2.82
CA PHE A 798 20.93 -2.32 2.79
C PHE A 798 22.01 -3.37 3.08
N ASP A 799 23.23 -3.09 2.65
CA ASP A 799 24.40 -3.87 3.04
C ASP A 799 24.85 -3.38 4.44
N GLY A 800 25.95 -3.92 4.98
CA GLY A 800 26.27 -3.88 6.41
C GLY A 800 26.43 -2.49 7.07
N LYS A 801 26.81 -2.52 8.35
CA LYS A 801 26.76 -1.42 9.34
C LYS A 801 27.48 -0.09 9.02
N ASN A 802 28.13 0.07 7.86
CA ASN A 802 29.03 1.20 7.56
C ASN A 802 28.71 1.91 6.23
N GLU A 803 27.50 1.76 5.72
CA GLU A 803 27.10 2.41 4.47
C GLU A 803 26.39 3.75 4.71
N ASP A 804 26.73 4.73 3.88
CA ASP A 804 26.03 6.01 3.81
C ASP A 804 24.60 5.76 3.33
N LEU A 805 23.65 5.87 4.26
CA LEU A 805 22.26 5.54 4.02
C LEU A 805 21.64 6.51 3.00
N SER A 806 22.06 7.78 3.03
CA SER A 806 21.71 8.83 2.07
C SER A 806 21.92 8.37 0.62
N LYS A 807 23.14 7.95 0.30
CA LYS A 807 23.51 7.46 -1.03
C LYS A 807 22.86 6.12 -1.36
N SER A 808 22.83 5.19 -0.40
CA SER A 808 22.25 3.87 -0.60
C SER A 808 20.75 3.91 -0.93
N ILE A 809 19.99 4.84 -0.35
CA ILE A 809 18.58 5.07 -0.70
C ILE A 809 18.45 5.42 -2.19
N THR A 810 19.26 6.36 -2.66
CA THR A 810 19.25 6.80 -4.07
C THR A 810 19.68 5.67 -5.01
N GLU A 811 20.69 4.88 -4.65
CA GLU A 811 21.15 3.74 -5.44
C GLU A 811 20.08 2.63 -5.55
N ILE A 812 19.41 2.30 -4.44
CA ILE A 812 18.30 1.32 -4.42
C ILE A 812 17.16 1.80 -5.33
N VAL A 813 16.81 3.09 -5.24
CA VAL A 813 15.73 3.67 -6.06
C VAL A 813 16.10 3.68 -7.53
N ALA A 814 17.32 4.10 -7.89
CA ALA A 814 17.81 4.07 -9.26
C ALA A 814 17.83 2.63 -9.81
N ALA A 815 18.34 1.67 -9.03
CA ALA A 815 18.33 0.26 -9.40
C ALA A 815 16.91 -0.30 -9.56
N LEU A 816 15.94 0.09 -8.73
CA LEU A 816 14.56 -0.36 -8.88
C LEU A 816 13.94 0.12 -10.20
N CYS A 817 14.21 1.38 -10.58
CA CYS A 817 13.70 2.00 -11.80
C CYS A 817 14.39 1.50 -13.07
N ALA A 818 15.65 1.07 -12.99
CA ALA A 818 16.43 0.64 -14.14
C ALA A 818 15.88 -0.65 -14.79
N SER A 819 16.01 -0.76 -16.12
CA SER A 819 15.56 -1.93 -16.87
C SER A 819 16.49 -3.15 -16.76
N ASP A 820 17.75 -2.93 -16.42
CA ASP A 820 18.83 -3.92 -16.33
C ASP A 820 19.08 -4.40 -14.89
N SER A 821 18.16 -4.07 -13.97
CA SER A 821 18.25 -4.32 -12.54
C SER A 821 18.18 -5.80 -12.17
N ASP A 822 18.91 -6.20 -11.12
CA ASP A 822 18.79 -7.53 -10.51
C ASP A 822 17.48 -7.69 -9.69
N ILE A 823 16.75 -6.59 -9.42
CA ILE A 823 15.48 -6.62 -8.69
C ILE A 823 14.37 -7.13 -9.62
N GLU A 824 14.04 -8.40 -9.47
CA GLU A 824 12.98 -9.05 -10.23
C GLU A 824 11.59 -8.47 -9.88
N VAL A 825 11.05 -7.67 -10.81
CA VAL A 825 9.64 -7.22 -10.79
C VAL A 825 8.94 -7.90 -11.96
N SER A 826 8.68 -9.20 -11.82
CA SER A 826 8.01 -9.99 -12.84
C SER A 826 6.49 -9.75 -12.81
N PRO A 827 5.87 -9.23 -13.90
CA PRO A 827 4.42 -9.07 -13.97
C PRO A 827 3.65 -10.37 -13.71
N ALA A 828 4.17 -11.51 -14.17
CA ALA A 828 3.53 -12.82 -13.97
C ALA A 828 3.52 -13.24 -12.48
N LEU A 829 4.60 -12.98 -11.74
CA LEU A 829 4.66 -13.28 -10.30
C LEU A 829 3.73 -12.38 -9.49
N ILE A 830 3.59 -11.12 -9.90
CA ILE A 830 2.66 -10.16 -9.30
C ILE A 830 1.21 -10.53 -9.61
N GLN A 831 0.90 -10.95 -10.85
CA GLN A 831 -0.42 -11.49 -11.18
C GLN A 831 -0.78 -12.68 -10.29
N CYS A 832 0.17 -13.60 -10.05
CA CYS A 832 -0.04 -14.71 -9.13
C CYS A 832 -0.35 -14.25 -7.70
N SER A 833 0.39 -13.24 -7.19
CA SER A 833 0.17 -12.71 -5.85
C SER A 833 -1.19 -11.99 -5.72
N LEU A 834 -1.64 -11.30 -6.76
CA LEU A 834 -2.94 -10.63 -6.83
C LEU A 834 -4.11 -11.62 -6.91
N ILE A 835 -3.98 -12.69 -7.71
CA ILE A 835 -4.99 -13.76 -7.78
C ILE A 835 -5.20 -14.39 -6.39
N LYS A 836 -4.10 -14.69 -5.67
CA LYS A 836 -4.16 -15.24 -4.31
C LYS A 836 -4.85 -14.31 -3.32
N ARG A 837 -4.78 -12.99 -3.55
CA ARG A 837 -5.47 -11.95 -2.75
C ARG A 837 -6.90 -11.68 -3.21
N HIS A 838 -7.45 -12.49 -4.13
CA HIS A 838 -8.78 -12.31 -4.71
C HIS A 838 -8.99 -10.99 -5.46
N ARG A 839 -7.92 -10.40 -6.00
CA ARG A 839 -7.94 -9.18 -6.84
C ARG A 839 -7.58 -9.51 -8.28
N ALA A 840 -8.41 -10.31 -8.93
CA ALA A 840 -8.23 -10.70 -10.32
C ALA A 840 -8.42 -9.51 -11.30
N ASP A 841 -9.19 -8.51 -10.89
CA ASP A 841 -9.37 -7.22 -11.57
C ASP A 841 -8.02 -6.50 -11.80
N LEU A 842 -7.22 -6.37 -10.75
CA LEU A 842 -5.91 -5.72 -10.84
C LEU A 842 -4.89 -6.59 -11.59
N ALA A 843 -5.02 -7.92 -11.47
CA ALA A 843 -4.16 -8.84 -12.20
C ALA A 843 -4.37 -8.74 -13.73
N ASP A 844 -5.60 -8.51 -14.18
CA ASP A 844 -5.92 -8.33 -15.60
C ASP A 844 -5.34 -7.04 -16.16
N ALA A 845 -5.38 -5.96 -15.39
CA ALA A 845 -4.74 -4.69 -15.75
C ALA A 845 -3.21 -4.79 -15.95
N LEU A 846 -2.55 -5.78 -15.32
CA LEU A 846 -1.13 -6.09 -15.53
C LEU A 846 -0.87 -6.96 -16.77
N GLY A 847 -1.90 -7.52 -17.40
CA GLY A 847 -1.79 -8.39 -18.56
C GLY A 847 -1.01 -7.76 -19.72
N ARG A 848 -1.18 -6.45 -19.93
CA ARG A 848 -0.47 -5.66 -20.96
C ARG A 848 1.05 -5.60 -20.81
N PHE A 849 1.57 -5.80 -19.59
CA PHE A 849 3.02 -5.78 -19.34
C PHE A 849 3.66 -7.17 -19.45
N CYS A 850 2.86 -8.22 -19.39
CA CYS A 850 3.34 -9.59 -19.32
C CYS A 850 4.05 -10.01 -20.61
N SER A 851 5.12 -10.79 -20.44
CA SER A 851 5.78 -11.46 -21.56
C SER A 851 4.86 -12.53 -22.17
N GLN A 852 5.16 -12.94 -23.40
CA GLN A 852 4.49 -14.07 -24.06
C GLN A 852 5.10 -15.42 -23.67
N ASP A 853 5.85 -15.47 -22.56
CA ASP A 853 6.42 -16.70 -22.04
C ASP A 853 5.30 -17.68 -21.67
N SER A 854 5.57 -18.97 -21.81
CA SER A 854 4.53 -20.00 -21.60
C SER A 854 3.93 -19.95 -20.19
N PHE A 855 4.74 -19.60 -19.18
CA PHE A 855 4.26 -19.38 -17.82
C PHE A 855 3.38 -18.12 -17.70
N SER A 856 3.81 -16.99 -18.25
CA SER A 856 3.04 -15.73 -18.25
C SER A 856 1.68 -15.90 -18.92
N VAL A 857 1.61 -16.60 -20.06
CA VAL A 857 0.36 -16.92 -20.76
C VAL A 857 -0.54 -17.83 -19.93
N TYR A 858 0.02 -18.82 -19.23
CA TYR A 858 -0.73 -19.66 -18.30
C TYR A 858 -1.31 -18.84 -17.12
N VAL A 859 -0.53 -17.91 -16.56
CA VAL A 859 -0.99 -17.02 -15.49
C VAL A 859 -2.11 -16.10 -15.97
N GLN A 860 -2.01 -15.53 -17.17
CA GLN A 860 -3.11 -14.78 -17.79
C GLN A 860 -4.38 -15.65 -17.92
N GLY A 861 -4.25 -16.92 -18.30
CA GLY A 861 -5.38 -17.87 -18.31
C GLY A 861 -6.00 -18.06 -16.92
N ARG A 862 -5.19 -18.10 -15.85
CA ARG A 862 -5.66 -18.13 -14.45
C ARG A 862 -6.37 -16.84 -14.05
N VAL A 863 -5.92 -15.68 -14.53
CA VAL A 863 -6.59 -14.39 -14.31
C VAL A 863 -7.98 -14.40 -14.96
N SER A 864 -8.07 -14.75 -16.24
CA SER A 864 -9.37 -14.83 -16.96
C SER A 864 -10.32 -15.85 -16.32
N LEU A 865 -9.80 -16.98 -15.83
CA LEU A 865 -10.59 -17.97 -15.08
C LEU A 865 -11.17 -17.38 -13.79
N ALA A 866 -10.38 -16.61 -13.04
CA ALA A 866 -10.83 -15.95 -11.82
C ALA A 866 -11.88 -14.85 -12.11
N LEU A 867 -11.78 -14.17 -13.25
CA LEU A 867 -12.78 -13.20 -13.75
C LEU A 867 -14.03 -13.87 -14.36
N LYS A 868 -14.07 -15.21 -14.43
CA LYS A 868 -15.14 -16.01 -15.06
C LYS A 868 -15.27 -15.81 -16.58
N ASP A 869 -14.22 -15.30 -17.23
CA ASP A 869 -14.11 -15.31 -18.69
C ASP A 869 -13.51 -16.64 -19.16
N TYR A 870 -14.36 -17.67 -19.22
CA TYR A 870 -13.94 -19.04 -19.49
C TYR A 870 -13.46 -19.25 -20.94
N SER A 871 -13.94 -18.46 -21.91
CA SER A 871 -13.58 -18.62 -23.32
C SER A 871 -12.15 -18.14 -23.56
N ASN A 872 -11.79 -16.97 -23.04
CA ASN A 872 -10.43 -16.43 -23.12
C ASN A 872 -9.45 -17.28 -22.31
N ALA A 873 -9.84 -17.72 -21.10
CA ALA A 873 -9.05 -18.64 -20.29
C ALA A 873 -8.71 -19.93 -21.06
N ALA A 874 -9.70 -20.53 -21.74
CA ALA A 874 -9.49 -21.74 -22.54
C ALA A 874 -8.52 -21.51 -23.71
N HIS A 875 -8.61 -20.36 -24.39
CA HIS A 875 -7.69 -20.00 -25.47
C HIS A 875 -6.24 -19.85 -24.95
N LEU A 876 -6.05 -19.11 -23.85
CA LEU A 876 -4.74 -18.90 -23.23
C LEU A 876 -4.12 -20.21 -22.72
N PHE A 877 -4.92 -21.09 -22.09
CA PHE A 877 -4.42 -22.39 -21.63
C PHE A 877 -3.95 -23.30 -22.78
N ARG A 878 -4.59 -23.24 -23.95
CA ARG A 878 -4.12 -23.96 -25.15
C ARG A 878 -2.82 -23.38 -25.67
N LYS A 879 -2.70 -22.05 -25.70
CA LYS A 879 -1.48 -21.36 -26.15
C LYS A 879 -0.28 -21.72 -25.28
N ALA A 880 -0.46 -21.79 -23.95
CA ALA A 880 0.61 -22.15 -23.01
C ALA A 880 0.96 -23.66 -22.98
N ALA A 881 0.12 -24.53 -23.55
CA ALA A 881 0.20 -25.97 -23.32
C ALA A 881 1.52 -26.61 -23.75
N ILE A 882 2.11 -26.17 -24.87
CA ILE A 882 3.34 -26.76 -25.41
C ILE A 882 4.55 -26.43 -24.50
N GLY A 883 4.72 -25.17 -24.12
CA GLY A 883 5.87 -24.77 -23.30
C GLY A 883 5.77 -25.23 -21.84
N MET A 884 4.56 -25.33 -21.27
CA MET A 884 4.36 -25.79 -19.89
C MET A 884 4.41 -27.32 -19.71
N SER A 885 4.38 -28.07 -20.82
CA SER A 885 4.35 -29.55 -20.79
C SER A 885 5.66 -30.21 -21.23
N THR A 886 6.57 -29.46 -21.85
CA THR A 886 7.83 -29.98 -22.40
C THR A 886 8.91 -30.05 -21.31
N GLU A 887 9.54 -31.20 -21.14
CA GLU A 887 10.56 -31.48 -20.10
C GLU A 887 11.83 -30.60 -20.20
N ALA A 888 12.04 -29.90 -21.33
CA ALA A 888 13.28 -29.20 -21.65
C ALA A 888 13.42 -27.79 -21.02
N VAL A 889 12.34 -27.22 -20.47
CA VAL A 889 12.37 -25.87 -19.88
C VAL A 889 12.36 -25.98 -18.36
N GLN A 890 13.49 -25.70 -17.70
CA GLN A 890 13.50 -25.48 -16.26
C GLN A 890 12.72 -24.20 -15.97
N LEU A 891 11.48 -24.35 -15.51
CA LEU A 891 10.68 -23.25 -15.00
C LEU A 891 11.19 -22.90 -13.61
N ASP A 892 11.47 -21.62 -13.36
CA ASP A 892 11.70 -21.15 -12.01
C ASP A 892 10.47 -21.44 -11.16
N ARG A 893 10.67 -22.18 -10.06
CA ARG A 893 9.59 -22.67 -9.18
C ARG A 893 9.10 -21.57 -8.24
N HIS A 894 8.78 -20.41 -8.79
CA HIS A 894 8.28 -19.27 -8.05
C HIS A 894 6.89 -18.89 -8.62
N SER A 895 5.85 -19.02 -7.77
CA SER A 895 4.46 -18.71 -8.13
C SER A 895 3.79 -17.79 -7.11
N SER A 896 4.58 -17.14 -6.26
CA SER A 896 4.08 -16.33 -5.12
C SER A 896 3.07 -17.10 -4.23
N GLY A 897 3.19 -18.44 -4.21
CA GLY A 897 2.32 -19.36 -3.49
C GLY A 897 0.92 -19.54 -4.09
N LEU A 898 0.73 -19.30 -5.39
CA LEU A 898 -0.48 -19.65 -6.15
C LEU A 898 -0.53 -21.14 -6.49
N LEU A 899 0.63 -21.74 -6.78
CA LEU A 899 0.77 -23.13 -7.19
C LEU A 899 1.40 -23.94 -6.06
N ASP A 900 0.77 -25.04 -5.69
CA ASP A 900 1.29 -26.01 -4.72
C ASP A 900 2.32 -26.96 -5.38
N GLU A 901 3.12 -27.67 -4.57
CA GLU A 901 4.12 -28.64 -5.06
C GLU A 901 3.50 -29.74 -5.95
N THR A 902 2.25 -30.10 -5.69
CA THR A 902 1.48 -31.07 -6.48
C THR A 902 1.11 -30.53 -7.86
N GLU A 903 0.77 -29.24 -7.97
CA GLU A 903 0.48 -28.58 -9.25
C GLU A 903 1.77 -28.43 -10.07
N TRP A 904 2.87 -28.07 -9.42
CA TRP A 904 4.19 -28.01 -10.06
C TRP A 904 4.63 -29.36 -10.64
N ALA A 905 4.32 -30.47 -9.97
CA ALA A 905 4.63 -31.81 -10.46
C ALA A 905 3.85 -32.20 -11.74
N MET A 906 2.73 -31.52 -12.03
CA MET A 906 1.95 -31.72 -13.26
C MET A 906 2.51 -30.92 -14.44
N PHE A 907 3.33 -29.89 -14.19
CA PHE A 907 4.09 -29.20 -15.24
C PHE A 907 5.33 -30.02 -15.64
N ASN A 908 5.81 -29.82 -16.87
CA ASN A 908 6.98 -30.50 -17.44
C ASN A 908 6.90 -32.04 -17.46
N SER A 909 5.72 -32.64 -17.33
CA SER A 909 5.52 -34.09 -17.29
C SER A 909 4.64 -34.62 -18.45
N GLY A 910 4.58 -33.84 -19.54
CA GLY A 910 3.84 -34.16 -20.76
C GLY A 910 2.45 -33.53 -20.82
N LEU A 911 1.97 -33.36 -22.06
CA LEU A 911 0.71 -32.71 -22.39
C LEU A 911 -0.54 -33.30 -21.68
N PRO A 912 -0.64 -34.64 -21.46
CA PRO A 912 -1.77 -35.22 -20.75
C PRO A 912 -1.91 -34.76 -19.29
N ARG A 913 -0.78 -34.63 -18.57
CA ARG A 913 -0.78 -34.21 -17.16
C ARG A 913 -1.08 -32.72 -17.02
N TYR A 914 -0.58 -31.90 -17.95
CA TYR A 914 -0.96 -30.49 -18.04
C TYR A 914 -2.48 -30.31 -18.25
N TYR A 915 -3.09 -31.00 -19.22
CA TYR A 915 -4.53 -30.89 -19.42
C TYR A 915 -5.36 -31.47 -18.27
N SER A 916 -4.85 -32.48 -17.56
CA SER A 916 -5.47 -32.98 -16.31
C SER A 916 -5.55 -31.89 -15.24
N HIS A 917 -4.49 -31.11 -15.09
CA HIS A 917 -4.45 -29.94 -14.21
C HIS A 917 -5.47 -28.88 -14.64
N ILE A 918 -5.52 -28.52 -15.93
CA ILE A 918 -6.51 -27.55 -16.45
C ILE A 918 -7.95 -28.03 -16.22
N VAL A 919 -8.22 -29.32 -16.38
CA VAL A 919 -9.52 -29.92 -16.07
C VAL A 919 -9.89 -29.72 -14.60
N ALA A 920 -8.95 -29.96 -13.67
CA ALA A 920 -9.19 -29.74 -12.25
C ALA A 920 -9.52 -28.27 -11.93
N LEU A 921 -8.86 -27.31 -12.61
CA LEU A 921 -9.13 -25.89 -12.46
C LEU A 921 -10.57 -25.53 -12.90
N PHE A 922 -11.00 -25.94 -14.09
CA PHE A 922 -12.36 -25.65 -14.56
C PHE A 922 -13.44 -26.37 -13.73
N ASP A 923 -13.15 -27.57 -13.21
CA ASP A 923 -14.06 -28.31 -12.33
C ASP A 923 -14.30 -27.57 -11.00
N SER A 924 -13.25 -26.96 -10.43
CA SER A 924 -13.37 -26.13 -9.23
C SER A 924 -14.31 -24.92 -9.43
N HIS A 925 -14.34 -24.36 -10.64
CA HIS A 925 -15.24 -23.27 -11.04
C HIS A 925 -16.59 -23.76 -11.60
N LYS A 926 -16.85 -25.07 -11.62
CA LYS A 926 -18.08 -25.71 -12.16
C LYS A 926 -18.35 -25.40 -13.64
N ALA A 927 -17.31 -25.12 -14.42
CA ALA A 927 -17.41 -24.82 -15.85
C ALA A 927 -17.35 -26.11 -16.69
N TYR A 928 -18.42 -26.92 -16.59
CA TYR A 928 -18.43 -28.31 -17.07
C TYR A 928 -18.27 -28.48 -18.60
N SER A 929 -18.64 -27.49 -19.41
CA SER A 929 -18.43 -27.54 -20.87
C SER A 929 -16.94 -27.60 -21.24
N TYR A 930 -16.12 -26.78 -20.58
CA TYR A 930 -14.67 -26.75 -20.79
C TYR A 930 -13.97 -27.96 -20.17
N VAL A 931 -14.49 -28.50 -19.05
CA VAL A 931 -14.02 -29.77 -18.48
C VAL A 931 -14.11 -30.90 -19.51
N ILE A 932 -15.24 -31.01 -20.21
CA ILE A 932 -15.43 -32.03 -21.25
C ILE A 932 -14.41 -31.88 -22.39
N GLU A 933 -14.19 -30.65 -22.85
CA GLU A 933 -13.29 -30.36 -23.96
C GLU A 933 -11.83 -30.67 -23.60
N PHE A 934 -11.34 -30.16 -22.47
CA PHE A 934 -9.97 -30.41 -22.04
C PHE A 934 -9.73 -31.86 -21.60
N ALA A 935 -10.73 -32.55 -21.04
CA ALA A 935 -10.64 -33.99 -20.77
C ALA A 935 -10.50 -34.79 -22.07
N ARG A 936 -11.23 -34.43 -23.13
CA ARG A 936 -11.08 -35.03 -24.46
C ARG A 936 -9.68 -34.80 -25.02
N LEU A 937 -9.16 -33.58 -24.92
CA LEU A 937 -7.78 -33.25 -25.34
C LEU A 937 -6.74 -34.07 -24.55
N ALA A 938 -6.85 -34.13 -23.22
CA ALA A 938 -5.94 -34.92 -22.38
C ALA A 938 -5.88 -36.39 -22.83
N MET A 939 -7.05 -36.99 -23.11
CA MET A 939 -7.14 -38.38 -23.57
C MET A 939 -6.52 -38.59 -24.95
N GLN A 940 -6.70 -37.67 -25.89
CA GLN A 940 -6.10 -37.76 -27.23
C GLN A 940 -4.57 -37.86 -27.17
N PHE A 941 -3.94 -37.11 -26.27
CA PHE A 941 -2.49 -37.10 -26.10
C PHE A 941 -1.96 -38.19 -25.18
N THR A 942 -2.83 -38.87 -24.41
CA THR A 942 -2.43 -39.99 -23.54
C THR A 942 -1.96 -41.21 -24.35
N SER A 943 -2.39 -41.34 -25.60
CA SER A 943 -2.05 -42.44 -26.51
C SER A 943 -0.56 -42.53 -26.89
N ALA A 944 0.23 -41.46 -26.67
CA ALA A 944 1.60 -41.34 -27.19
C ALA A 944 2.71 -41.82 -26.24
N ARG A 945 2.44 -41.98 -24.93
CA ARG A 945 3.39 -42.55 -23.95
C ARG A 945 2.65 -43.43 -22.95
N PRO A 946 3.12 -44.66 -22.65
CA PRO A 946 2.43 -45.57 -21.75
C PRO A 946 2.71 -45.16 -20.31
N ASP A 947 1.99 -44.15 -19.81
CA ASP A 947 1.93 -43.88 -18.38
C ASP A 947 0.74 -44.60 -17.75
N ARG A 948 0.99 -45.26 -16.63
CA ARG A 948 0.15 -46.32 -16.06
C ARG A 948 -1.19 -45.78 -15.56
N GLY A 949 -2.26 -45.92 -16.35
CA GLY A 949 -3.65 -46.10 -15.91
C GLY A 949 -4.37 -45.01 -15.09
N SER A 950 -3.68 -44.08 -14.41
CA SER A 950 -4.29 -43.14 -13.46
C SER A 950 -4.95 -41.94 -14.15
N VAL A 951 -4.23 -41.24 -15.02
CA VAL A 951 -4.73 -40.00 -15.65
C VAL A 951 -5.93 -40.28 -16.55
N LYS A 952 -5.89 -41.37 -17.33
CA LYS A 952 -7.00 -41.77 -18.21
C LYS A 952 -8.28 -42.09 -17.41
N ALA A 953 -8.15 -42.84 -16.31
CA ALA A 953 -9.30 -43.19 -15.47
C ALA A 953 -9.88 -41.94 -14.75
N GLU A 954 -9.02 -41.05 -14.26
CA GLU A 954 -9.41 -39.78 -13.64
C GLU A 954 -10.14 -38.86 -14.63
N MET A 955 -9.61 -38.70 -15.85
CA MET A 955 -10.24 -37.88 -16.90
C MET A 955 -11.58 -38.44 -17.35
N LEU A 956 -11.72 -39.76 -17.50
CA LEU A 956 -13.00 -40.39 -17.83
C LEU A 956 -14.04 -40.16 -16.73
N THR A 957 -13.62 -40.20 -15.46
CA THR A 957 -14.52 -39.96 -14.31
C THR A 957 -14.98 -38.50 -14.27
N ARG A 958 -14.07 -37.53 -14.46
CA ARG A 958 -14.40 -36.10 -14.52
C ARG A 958 -15.21 -35.72 -15.75
N GLN A 959 -14.93 -36.34 -16.90
CA GLN A 959 -15.71 -36.12 -18.11
C GLN A 959 -17.14 -36.67 -17.95
N PHE A 960 -17.28 -37.82 -17.31
CA PHE A 960 -18.59 -38.40 -16.99
C PHE A 960 -19.38 -37.49 -16.05
N SER A 961 -18.81 -37.03 -14.94
CA SER A 961 -19.49 -36.11 -14.02
C SER A 961 -19.87 -34.78 -14.69
N ALA A 962 -18.98 -34.22 -15.52
CA ALA A 962 -19.25 -32.99 -16.27
C ALA A 962 -20.35 -33.18 -17.32
N ALA A 963 -20.35 -34.30 -18.06
CA ALA A 963 -21.40 -34.61 -19.04
C ALA A 963 -22.76 -34.82 -18.39
N LEU A 964 -22.81 -35.40 -17.19
CA LEU A 964 -24.04 -35.48 -16.40
C LEU A 964 -24.54 -34.10 -15.96
N ALA A 965 -23.64 -33.22 -15.55
CA ALA A 965 -23.99 -31.87 -15.11
C ALA A 965 -24.49 -30.99 -16.26
N THR A 966 -23.97 -31.16 -17.48
CA THR A 966 -24.43 -30.45 -18.69
C THR A 966 -25.59 -31.13 -19.41
N CYS A 967 -26.10 -32.25 -18.89
CA CYS A 967 -27.15 -33.06 -19.52
C CYS A 967 -26.80 -33.59 -20.93
N GLN A 968 -25.52 -33.79 -21.23
CA GLN A 968 -25.07 -34.43 -22.48
C GLN A 968 -25.05 -35.96 -22.31
N PHE A 969 -26.23 -36.57 -22.32
CA PHE A 969 -26.39 -37.98 -21.94
C PHE A 969 -25.75 -38.98 -22.92
N GLU A 970 -25.72 -38.68 -24.22
CA GLU A 970 -25.01 -39.53 -25.20
C GLU A 970 -23.50 -39.58 -24.93
N LEU A 971 -22.92 -38.43 -24.58
CA LEU A 971 -21.51 -38.35 -24.21
C LEU A 971 -21.25 -39.06 -22.89
N ALA A 972 -22.10 -38.88 -21.87
CA ALA A 972 -21.99 -39.58 -20.60
C ALA A 972 -22.11 -41.11 -20.77
N HIS A 973 -22.94 -41.57 -21.71
CA HIS A 973 -23.08 -42.98 -22.03
C HIS A 973 -21.83 -43.55 -22.71
N THR A 974 -21.28 -42.84 -23.71
CA THR A 974 -20.06 -43.29 -24.39
C THR A 974 -18.83 -43.29 -23.47
N THR A 975 -18.72 -42.34 -22.54
CA THR A 975 -17.66 -42.32 -21.52
C THR A 975 -17.84 -43.40 -20.48
N LEU A 976 -19.07 -43.74 -20.09
CA LEU A 976 -19.34 -44.86 -19.19
C LEU A 976 -18.80 -46.18 -19.74
N LEU A 977 -18.98 -46.42 -21.05
CA LEU A 977 -18.52 -47.65 -21.71
C LEU A 977 -17.00 -47.77 -21.78
N SER A 978 -16.27 -46.64 -21.75
CA SER A 978 -14.81 -46.63 -21.80
C SER A 978 -14.13 -46.75 -20.43
N ILE A 979 -14.87 -46.68 -19.32
CA ILE A 979 -14.35 -46.89 -17.96
C ILE A 979 -14.05 -48.38 -17.76
N GLU A 980 -12.78 -48.73 -17.50
CA GLU A 980 -12.34 -50.13 -17.35
C GLU A 980 -12.72 -50.76 -15.99
N ASP A 981 -12.78 -49.96 -14.91
CA ASP A 981 -13.14 -50.43 -13.56
C ASP A 981 -14.65 -50.74 -13.41
N ARG A 982 -14.95 -51.98 -13.01
CA ARG A 982 -16.31 -52.49 -12.81
C ARG A 982 -17.06 -51.78 -11.68
N ALA A 983 -16.37 -51.41 -10.59
CA ALA A 983 -17.00 -50.76 -9.45
C ALA A 983 -17.43 -49.32 -9.80
N LEU A 984 -16.52 -48.53 -10.37
CA LEU A 984 -16.79 -47.18 -10.85
C LEU A 984 -17.81 -47.15 -11.98
N ARG A 985 -17.77 -48.12 -12.90
CA ARG A 985 -18.79 -48.23 -13.97
C ARG A 985 -20.19 -48.44 -13.39
N SER A 986 -20.32 -49.27 -12.35
CA SER A 986 -21.61 -49.51 -11.70
C SER A 986 -22.13 -48.30 -10.93
N SER A 987 -21.28 -47.53 -10.25
CA SER A 987 -21.70 -46.32 -9.52
C SER A 987 -22.04 -45.17 -10.48
N SER A 988 -21.23 -44.97 -11.51
CA SER A 988 -21.49 -44.00 -12.57
C SER A 988 -22.79 -44.32 -13.30
N LEU A 989 -23.07 -45.58 -13.62
CA LEU A 989 -24.35 -45.98 -14.23
C LEU A 989 -25.55 -45.58 -13.37
N ARG A 990 -25.49 -45.75 -12.05
CA ARG A 990 -26.56 -45.33 -11.13
C ARG A 990 -26.77 -43.81 -11.19
N LEU A 991 -25.69 -43.04 -11.17
CA LEU A 991 -25.75 -41.57 -11.26
C LEU A 991 -26.33 -41.09 -12.60
N LEU A 992 -26.00 -41.75 -13.71
CA LEU A 992 -26.58 -41.44 -15.02
C LEU A 992 -28.09 -41.68 -15.03
N VAL A 993 -28.53 -42.85 -14.56
CA VAL A 993 -29.95 -43.21 -14.56
C VAL A 993 -30.75 -42.30 -13.63
N ASP A 994 -30.23 -42.00 -12.44
CA ASP A 994 -30.86 -41.06 -11.51
C ASP A 994 -31.01 -39.67 -12.16
N LYS A 995 -29.94 -39.14 -12.76
CA LYS A 995 -29.96 -37.79 -13.36
C LYS A 995 -30.86 -37.69 -14.59
N MET A 996 -30.90 -38.71 -15.44
CA MET A 996 -31.81 -38.76 -16.60
C MET A 996 -33.28 -38.81 -16.16
N CYS A 997 -33.57 -39.55 -15.08
CA CYS A 997 -34.93 -39.63 -14.53
C CYS A 997 -35.35 -38.31 -13.84
N GLU A 998 -34.44 -37.66 -13.11
CA GLU A 998 -34.68 -36.35 -12.46
C GLU A 998 -34.88 -35.21 -13.46
N THR A 999 -34.19 -35.25 -14.60
CA THR A 999 -34.26 -34.20 -15.64
C THR A 999 -35.35 -34.46 -16.69
N GLY A 1000 -36.07 -35.59 -16.61
CA GLY A 1000 -37.18 -35.92 -17.50
C GLY A 1000 -36.80 -36.47 -18.88
N HIS A 1001 -35.52 -36.82 -19.13
CA HIS A 1001 -35.03 -37.33 -20.43
C HIS A 1001 -35.27 -38.85 -20.59
N ASN A 1002 -36.53 -39.25 -20.41
CA ASN A 1002 -36.94 -40.66 -20.30
C ASN A 1002 -36.90 -41.40 -21.65
N SER A 1003 -37.22 -40.71 -22.75
CA SER A 1003 -37.19 -41.26 -24.11
C SER A 1003 -35.76 -41.60 -24.54
N GLU A 1004 -34.81 -40.72 -24.24
CA GLU A 1004 -33.39 -40.90 -24.55
C GLU A 1004 -32.77 -42.03 -23.74
N LEU A 1005 -33.10 -42.16 -22.44
CA LEU A 1005 -32.62 -43.28 -21.62
C LEU A 1005 -33.02 -44.63 -22.22
N VAL A 1006 -34.29 -44.74 -22.64
CA VAL A 1006 -34.81 -45.94 -23.26
C VAL A 1006 -34.21 -46.13 -24.66
N ALA A 1007 -33.86 -45.05 -25.37
CA ALA A 1007 -33.20 -45.09 -26.68
C ALA A 1007 -31.78 -45.66 -26.63
N LEU A 1008 -30.98 -45.29 -25.63
CA LEU A 1008 -29.55 -45.59 -25.54
C LEU A 1008 -29.23 -47.11 -25.46
N PRO A 1009 -28.25 -47.59 -26.24
CA PRO A 1009 -27.83 -48.99 -26.22
C PRO A 1009 -26.80 -49.23 -25.11
N PHE A 1010 -27.14 -50.02 -24.09
CA PHE A 1010 -26.20 -50.41 -23.02
C PHE A 1010 -25.69 -51.85 -23.21
N PRO A 1011 -24.51 -52.11 -23.81
CA PRO A 1011 -23.97 -53.47 -23.93
C PRO A 1011 -23.55 -54.03 -22.55
N GLY A 1012 -24.01 -55.23 -22.19
CA GLY A 1012 -23.59 -55.94 -20.98
C GLY A 1012 -24.06 -55.36 -19.63
N LEU A 1013 -24.52 -54.09 -19.57
CA LEU A 1013 -25.00 -53.40 -18.36
C LEU A 1013 -26.53 -53.38 -18.23
N GLN A 1014 -27.20 -54.16 -19.06
CA GLN A 1014 -28.66 -54.15 -19.23
C GLN A 1014 -29.43 -54.58 -17.99
N GLN A 1015 -28.93 -55.63 -17.34
CA GLN A 1015 -29.50 -56.17 -16.11
C GLN A 1015 -29.24 -55.20 -14.94
N ASP A 1016 -28.06 -54.60 -14.88
CA ASP A 1016 -27.70 -53.64 -13.83
C ASP A 1016 -28.60 -52.38 -13.84
N VAL A 1017 -28.97 -51.86 -15.02
CA VAL A 1017 -29.94 -50.75 -15.14
C VAL A 1017 -31.34 -51.17 -14.68
N ASP A 1018 -31.80 -52.35 -15.07
CA ASP A 1018 -33.13 -52.86 -14.69
C ASP A 1018 -33.22 -53.09 -13.18
N ASP A 1019 -32.20 -53.72 -12.58
CA ASP A 1019 -32.11 -53.95 -11.14
C ASP A 1019 -32.06 -52.63 -10.36
N PHE A 1020 -31.36 -51.63 -10.88
CA PHE A 1020 -31.27 -50.32 -10.26
C PHE A 1020 -32.61 -49.57 -10.29
N LEU A 1021 -33.25 -49.48 -11.46
CA LEU A 1021 -34.57 -48.88 -11.61
C LEU A 1021 -35.61 -49.62 -10.76
N ALA A 1022 -35.56 -50.96 -10.70
CA ALA A 1022 -36.45 -51.75 -9.86
C ALA A 1022 -36.22 -51.51 -8.35
N LYS A 1023 -34.97 -51.28 -7.93
CA LYS A 1023 -34.64 -50.90 -6.54
C LYS A 1023 -35.14 -49.49 -6.21
N ARG A 1024 -34.99 -48.51 -7.11
CA ARG A 1024 -35.53 -47.16 -6.94
C ARG A 1024 -37.06 -47.15 -6.92
N CYS A 1025 -37.71 -47.91 -7.82
CA CYS A 1025 -39.16 -48.09 -7.82
C CYS A 1025 -39.64 -48.66 -6.49
N ARG A 1026 -38.96 -49.68 -5.93
CA ARG A 1026 -39.31 -50.23 -4.60
C ARG A 1026 -39.15 -49.21 -3.46
N ASN A 1027 -38.12 -48.37 -3.50
CA ASN A 1027 -37.83 -47.40 -2.44
C ASN A 1027 -38.62 -46.07 -2.56
N ALA A 1028 -39.17 -45.74 -3.72
CA ALA A 1028 -39.97 -44.53 -3.91
C ALA A 1028 -41.30 -44.65 -3.13
N ALA A 1029 -41.47 -43.82 -2.10
CA ALA A 1029 -42.68 -43.78 -1.26
C ALA A 1029 -43.75 -42.81 -1.79
N ASP A 1030 -43.33 -41.74 -2.48
CA ASP A 1030 -44.23 -40.74 -3.06
C ASP A 1030 -44.22 -40.88 -4.59
N VAL A 1031 -45.27 -41.48 -5.14
CA VAL A 1031 -45.40 -41.79 -6.58
C VAL A 1031 -45.88 -40.59 -7.39
N VAL A 1032 -46.38 -39.53 -6.73
CA VAL A 1032 -47.11 -38.45 -7.39
C VAL A 1032 -46.40 -37.11 -7.34
N HIS A 1033 -45.84 -36.69 -6.20
CA HIS A 1033 -45.22 -35.36 -6.08
C HIS A 1033 -43.68 -35.38 -6.24
N GLY A 1034 -43.07 -36.56 -6.34
CA GLY A 1034 -41.64 -36.71 -6.60
C GLY A 1034 -41.31 -36.48 -8.07
N GLY A 1035 -40.45 -35.50 -8.37
CA GLY A 1035 -40.10 -35.03 -9.72
C GLY A 1035 -39.47 -36.04 -10.71
N ALA A 1036 -39.46 -37.35 -10.42
CA ALA A 1036 -38.96 -38.39 -11.32
C ALA A 1036 -39.93 -39.58 -11.38
N HIS A 1037 -40.60 -39.79 -12.53
CA HIS A 1037 -41.56 -40.87 -12.73
C HIS A 1037 -40.89 -42.24 -12.99
N TYR A 1038 -40.12 -42.75 -12.02
CA TYR A 1038 -39.34 -44.00 -12.16
C TYR A 1038 -40.17 -45.21 -12.62
N HIS A 1039 -41.42 -45.34 -12.17
CA HIS A 1039 -42.31 -46.43 -12.59
C HIS A 1039 -42.68 -46.36 -14.08
N GLN A 1040 -42.86 -45.15 -14.64
CA GLN A 1040 -43.13 -44.98 -16.08
C GLN A 1040 -41.89 -45.31 -16.91
N VAL A 1041 -40.71 -44.90 -16.44
CA VAL A 1041 -39.43 -45.16 -17.10
C VAL A 1041 -39.12 -46.65 -17.14
N LEU A 1042 -39.26 -47.34 -16.01
CA LEU A 1042 -38.99 -48.78 -15.93
C LEU A 1042 -39.98 -49.60 -16.76
N TYR A 1043 -41.25 -49.18 -16.81
CA TYR A 1043 -42.25 -49.77 -17.70
C TYR A 1043 -41.85 -49.65 -19.18
N ALA A 1044 -41.53 -48.43 -19.63
CA ALA A 1044 -41.10 -48.17 -21.01
C ALA A 1044 -39.81 -48.92 -21.37
N TRP A 1045 -38.86 -48.99 -20.43
CA TRP A 1045 -37.61 -49.75 -20.58
C TRP A 1045 -37.83 -51.24 -20.82
N ARG A 1046 -38.69 -51.87 -19.99
CA ARG A 1046 -38.98 -53.31 -20.08
C ARG A 1046 -39.78 -53.66 -21.33
N ILE A 1047 -40.68 -52.79 -21.78
CA ILE A 1047 -41.43 -52.96 -23.04
C ILE A 1047 -40.50 -52.95 -24.26
N LYS A 1048 -39.61 -51.96 -24.37
CA LYS A 1048 -38.70 -51.87 -25.53
C LYS A 1048 -37.83 -53.12 -25.68
N ARG A 1049 -37.54 -53.81 -24.58
CA ARG A 1049 -36.70 -55.02 -24.53
C ARG A 1049 -37.51 -56.33 -24.53
N GLN A 1050 -38.81 -56.25 -24.82
CA GLN A 1050 -39.76 -57.36 -24.87
C GLN A 1050 -39.94 -58.14 -23.54
N ASN A 1051 -39.57 -57.56 -22.40
CA ASN A 1051 -39.85 -58.14 -21.09
C ASN A 1051 -41.24 -57.72 -20.59
N MET A 1052 -42.28 -58.22 -21.25
CA MET A 1052 -43.68 -57.86 -20.97
C MET A 1052 -44.13 -58.31 -19.57
N ARG A 1053 -43.64 -59.46 -19.10
CA ARG A 1053 -43.91 -59.99 -17.76
C ARG A 1053 -43.32 -59.12 -16.66
N GLY A 1054 -42.08 -58.64 -16.84
CA GLY A 1054 -41.46 -57.70 -15.93
C GLY A 1054 -42.14 -56.33 -15.95
N ALA A 1055 -42.62 -55.86 -17.10
CA ALA A 1055 -43.36 -54.60 -17.22
C ALA A 1055 -44.69 -54.63 -16.44
N ALA A 1056 -45.40 -55.77 -16.50
CA ALA A 1056 -46.61 -56.00 -15.73
C ALA A 1056 -46.38 -55.91 -14.21
N TRP A 1057 -45.25 -56.42 -13.71
CA TRP A 1057 -44.90 -56.30 -12.28
C TRP A 1057 -44.76 -54.85 -11.82
N VAL A 1058 -44.14 -53.98 -12.62
CA VAL A 1058 -43.92 -52.56 -12.27
C VAL A 1058 -45.24 -51.81 -12.15
N LEU A 1059 -46.18 -52.12 -13.05
CA LEU A 1059 -47.51 -51.50 -13.03
C LEU A 1059 -48.30 -51.94 -11.80
N LEU A 1060 -48.19 -53.21 -11.39
CA LEU A 1060 -48.84 -53.72 -10.18
C LEU A 1060 -48.28 -53.05 -8.91
N ASP A 1061 -46.96 -52.92 -8.80
CA ASP A 1061 -46.29 -52.19 -7.71
C ASP A 1061 -46.71 -50.71 -7.67
N ARG A 1062 -46.79 -50.05 -8.83
CA ARG A 1062 -47.25 -48.66 -8.93
C ARG A 1062 -48.71 -48.51 -8.48
N ILE A 1063 -49.59 -49.43 -8.87
CA ILE A 1063 -51.01 -49.42 -8.49
C ILE A 1063 -51.14 -49.52 -6.96
N GLN A 1064 -50.39 -50.43 -6.33
CA GLN A 1064 -50.41 -50.58 -4.87
C GLN A 1064 -49.96 -49.32 -4.16
N LYS A 1065 -48.88 -48.68 -4.65
CA LYS A 1065 -48.37 -47.44 -4.06
C LYS A 1065 -49.28 -46.23 -4.30
N LEU A 1066 -49.94 -46.14 -5.46
CA LEU A 1066 -50.97 -45.11 -5.72
C LEU A 1066 -52.20 -45.28 -4.81
N LYS A 1067 -52.59 -46.54 -4.52
CA LYS A 1067 -53.65 -46.83 -3.53
C LYS A 1067 -53.22 -46.42 -2.12
N LEU A 1068 -51.97 -46.69 -1.73
CA LEU A 1068 -51.43 -46.30 -0.42
C LEU A 1068 -51.28 -44.78 -0.25
N ALA A 1069 -50.96 -44.04 -1.32
CA ALA A 1069 -50.81 -42.59 -1.29
C ALA A 1069 -52.15 -41.81 -1.26
N GLY A 1070 -53.30 -42.51 -1.25
CA GLY A 1070 -54.63 -41.88 -1.20
C GLY A 1070 -55.04 -41.16 -2.49
N GLU A 1071 -54.32 -41.39 -3.59
CA GLU A 1071 -54.56 -40.71 -4.88
C GLU A 1071 -55.44 -41.52 -5.84
N ALA A 1072 -55.99 -42.64 -5.39
CA ALA A 1072 -56.88 -43.48 -6.18
C ALA A 1072 -58.12 -42.72 -6.70
N ASP A 1073 -58.53 -41.67 -5.99
CA ASP A 1073 -59.80 -40.97 -6.21
C ASP A 1073 -59.64 -39.63 -6.97
N LYS A 1074 -58.43 -39.26 -7.41
CA LYS A 1074 -58.21 -38.04 -8.21
C LYS A 1074 -58.65 -38.25 -9.66
N ILE A 1075 -59.66 -37.51 -10.11
CA ILE A 1075 -60.14 -37.54 -11.50
C ILE A 1075 -59.10 -36.83 -12.39
N THR A 1076 -58.61 -37.51 -13.43
CA THR A 1076 -57.53 -36.96 -14.30
C THR A 1076 -57.96 -36.76 -15.77
N GLY A 1077 -59.22 -37.03 -16.12
CA GLY A 1077 -59.76 -36.94 -17.48
C GLY A 1077 -61.23 -36.48 -17.52
N ASP A 1078 -61.80 -36.44 -18.73
CA ASP A 1078 -63.20 -36.02 -18.97
C ASP A 1078 -64.25 -37.04 -18.49
N ASP A 1079 -63.83 -38.30 -18.24
CA ASP A 1079 -64.68 -39.37 -17.74
C ASP A 1079 -64.41 -39.64 -16.25
N VAL A 1080 -65.47 -39.85 -15.48
CA VAL A 1080 -65.46 -39.98 -14.01
C VAL A 1080 -64.77 -41.28 -13.56
N LEU A 1081 -64.74 -42.29 -14.44
CA LEU A 1081 -64.05 -43.57 -14.23
C LEU A 1081 -62.55 -43.51 -14.59
N ASP A 1082 -62.08 -42.39 -15.13
CA ASP A 1082 -60.71 -42.22 -15.63
C ASP A 1082 -59.77 -41.69 -14.54
N THR A 1083 -59.51 -42.55 -13.56
CA THR A 1083 -58.58 -42.32 -12.45
C THR A 1083 -57.16 -42.79 -12.83
N PRO A 1084 -56.10 -42.30 -12.16
CA PRO A 1084 -54.75 -42.76 -12.45
C PRO A 1084 -54.60 -44.28 -12.25
N VAL A 1085 -55.37 -44.87 -11.33
CA VAL A 1085 -55.36 -46.31 -11.01
C VAL A 1085 -56.03 -47.14 -12.12
N THR A 1086 -57.20 -46.74 -12.62
CA THR A 1086 -57.90 -47.47 -13.69
C THR A 1086 -57.09 -47.46 -14.99
N ARG A 1087 -56.44 -46.35 -15.33
CA ARG A 1087 -55.48 -46.25 -16.46
C ARG A 1087 -54.30 -47.22 -16.32
N GLN A 1088 -53.72 -47.36 -15.12
CA GLN A 1088 -52.61 -48.31 -14.90
C GLN A 1088 -53.06 -49.77 -14.99
N TYR A 1089 -54.26 -50.12 -14.49
CA TYR A 1089 -54.81 -51.47 -14.63
C TYR A 1089 -55.04 -51.87 -16.09
N LEU A 1090 -55.52 -50.95 -16.92
CA LEU A 1090 -55.67 -51.18 -18.36
C LEU A 1090 -54.31 -51.45 -19.04
N LEU A 1091 -53.28 -50.66 -18.70
CA LEU A 1091 -51.91 -50.92 -19.18
C LEU A 1091 -51.38 -52.28 -18.70
N LEU A 1092 -51.72 -52.71 -17.49
CA LEU A 1092 -51.31 -54.00 -16.92
C LEU A 1092 -51.97 -55.17 -17.64
N ILE A 1093 -53.27 -55.08 -17.90
CA ILE A 1093 -54.02 -56.09 -18.66
C ILE A 1093 -53.44 -56.21 -20.08
N ASN A 1094 -53.16 -55.08 -20.73
CA ASN A 1094 -52.56 -55.06 -22.05
C ASN A 1094 -51.16 -55.70 -22.03
N ALA A 1095 -50.29 -55.35 -21.09
CA ALA A 1095 -48.95 -55.93 -20.97
C ALA A 1095 -48.98 -57.45 -20.71
N LEU A 1096 -49.87 -57.94 -19.85
CA LEU A 1096 -50.03 -59.38 -19.57
C LEU A 1096 -50.67 -60.16 -20.71
N SER A 1097 -51.52 -59.51 -21.51
CA SER A 1097 -52.11 -60.13 -22.70
C SER A 1097 -51.10 -60.38 -23.82
N CYS A 1098 -50.00 -59.61 -23.85
CA CYS A 1098 -48.89 -59.79 -24.77
C CYS A 1098 -47.92 -60.93 -24.37
N VAL A 1099 -48.14 -61.58 -23.22
CA VAL A 1099 -47.34 -62.72 -22.73
C VAL A 1099 -48.08 -64.02 -23.06
N GLU A 1100 -47.33 -65.09 -23.38
CA GLU A 1100 -47.95 -66.42 -23.57
C GLU A 1100 -48.80 -66.81 -22.35
N PRO A 1101 -50.00 -67.40 -22.57
CA PRO A 1101 -50.98 -67.65 -21.50
C PRO A 1101 -50.46 -68.58 -20.39
N LYS A 1102 -49.44 -69.39 -20.66
CA LYS A 1102 -48.78 -70.24 -19.64
C LYS A 1102 -47.83 -69.48 -18.70
N GLN A 1103 -47.37 -68.30 -19.10
CA GLN A 1103 -46.40 -67.47 -18.37
C GLN A 1103 -46.98 -66.12 -17.90
N ALA A 1104 -48.26 -65.86 -18.15
CA ALA A 1104 -48.99 -64.64 -17.83
C ALA A 1104 -49.41 -64.56 -16.35
N TRP A 1105 -48.43 -64.54 -15.45
CA TRP A 1105 -48.61 -64.41 -14.01
C TRP A 1105 -47.47 -63.57 -13.39
N VAL A 1106 -47.77 -62.81 -12.34
CA VAL A 1106 -46.85 -61.88 -11.67
C VAL A 1106 -46.85 -62.15 -10.17
N PHE A 1107 -45.70 -61.96 -9.51
CA PHE A 1107 -45.62 -62.06 -8.05
C PHE A 1107 -46.01 -60.73 -7.41
N ASP A 1108 -46.91 -60.80 -6.44
CA ASP A 1108 -47.25 -59.69 -5.55
C ASP A 1108 -46.42 -59.81 -4.25
N GLU A 1109 -45.63 -58.76 -3.97
CA GLU A 1109 -44.83 -58.59 -2.74
C GLU A 1109 -45.46 -57.49 -1.86
N ALA A 1110 -46.71 -57.67 -1.44
CA ALA A 1110 -47.34 -56.74 -0.49
C ALA A 1110 -46.57 -56.69 0.85
N VAL A 1111 -46.43 -55.49 1.43
CA VAL A 1111 -45.89 -55.27 2.79
C VAL A 1111 -47.07 -55.00 3.73
N ASP A 1112 -47.06 -55.57 4.95
CA ASP A 1112 -48.13 -55.33 5.93
C ASP A 1112 -47.98 -53.96 6.60
N ASN A 1113 -48.98 -53.09 6.42
CA ASN A 1113 -49.01 -51.71 6.90
C ASN A 1113 -48.97 -51.56 8.44
N ALA A 1114 -49.26 -52.62 9.20
CA ALA A 1114 -49.29 -52.59 10.66
C ALA A 1114 -47.96 -53.01 11.34
N THR A 1115 -47.08 -53.75 10.65
CA THR A 1115 -45.88 -54.37 11.27
C THR A 1115 -44.58 -54.16 10.49
N GLY A 1116 -44.63 -53.66 9.24
CA GLY A 1116 -43.45 -53.42 8.42
C GLY A 1116 -42.72 -54.68 7.94
N LEU A 1117 -43.29 -55.88 8.14
CA LEU A 1117 -42.74 -57.16 7.69
C LEU A 1117 -43.28 -57.54 6.29
N PRO A 1118 -42.46 -58.19 5.44
CA PRO A 1118 -42.88 -58.62 4.11
C PRO A 1118 -43.92 -59.76 4.21
N LYS A 1119 -45.05 -59.62 3.50
CA LYS A 1119 -46.12 -60.64 3.41
C LYS A 1119 -45.68 -61.78 2.49
N LYS A 1120 -46.27 -62.97 2.64
CA LYS A 1120 -45.93 -64.17 1.86
C LYS A 1120 -46.23 -63.94 0.36
N ARG A 1121 -45.22 -64.03 -0.52
CA ARG A 1121 -45.34 -63.82 -1.99
C ARG A 1121 -46.56 -64.55 -2.57
N THR A 1122 -47.51 -63.82 -3.18
CA THR A 1122 -48.68 -64.42 -3.85
C THR A 1122 -48.56 -64.30 -5.37
N VAL A 1123 -49.13 -65.27 -6.10
CA VAL A 1123 -49.10 -65.29 -7.58
C VAL A 1123 -50.42 -64.71 -8.08
N VAL A 1124 -50.35 -63.61 -8.82
CA VAL A 1124 -51.50 -62.92 -9.42
C VAL A 1124 -51.54 -63.26 -10.92
N SER A 1125 -52.64 -63.87 -11.36
CA SER A 1125 -52.87 -64.22 -12.77
C SER A 1125 -53.66 -63.13 -13.51
N LEU A 1126 -53.70 -63.18 -14.84
CA LEU A 1126 -54.48 -62.24 -15.66
C LEU A 1126 -55.98 -62.25 -15.33
N ALA A 1127 -56.54 -63.38 -14.90
CA ALA A 1127 -57.93 -63.45 -14.44
C ALA A 1127 -58.13 -62.67 -13.13
N ASP A 1128 -57.16 -62.75 -12.22
CA ASP A 1128 -57.20 -62.05 -10.93
C ASP A 1128 -57.05 -60.53 -11.11
N VAL A 1129 -56.18 -60.07 -12.02
CA VAL A 1129 -56.03 -58.64 -12.35
C VAL A 1129 -57.32 -58.07 -12.94
N ARG A 1130 -57.98 -58.81 -13.85
CA ARG A 1130 -59.26 -58.39 -14.44
C ARG A 1130 -60.35 -58.27 -13.39
N LYS A 1131 -60.37 -59.20 -12.43
CA LYS A 1131 -61.27 -59.13 -11.28
C LYS A 1131 -60.97 -57.91 -10.40
N GLN A 1132 -59.71 -57.69 -10.04
CA GLN A 1132 -59.30 -56.51 -9.25
C GLN A 1132 -59.61 -55.17 -9.93
N TYR A 1133 -59.52 -55.11 -11.27
CA TYR A 1133 -59.91 -53.93 -12.04
C TYR A 1133 -61.43 -53.71 -11.99
N GLN A 1134 -62.22 -54.77 -12.12
CA GLN A 1134 -63.68 -54.70 -11.98
C GLN A 1134 -64.08 -54.28 -10.56
N ASP A 1135 -63.45 -54.85 -9.54
CA ASP A 1135 -63.68 -54.50 -8.14
C ASP A 1135 -63.34 -53.02 -7.86
N GLU A 1136 -62.31 -52.46 -8.51
CA GLU A 1136 -61.98 -51.02 -8.40
C GLU A 1136 -62.99 -50.13 -9.13
N LEU A 1137 -63.47 -50.53 -10.31
CA LEU A 1137 -64.54 -49.81 -11.03
C LEU A 1137 -65.84 -49.80 -10.21
N ASP A 1138 -66.19 -50.94 -9.62
CA ASP A 1138 -67.36 -51.08 -8.75
C ASP A 1138 -67.20 -50.23 -7.48
N ARG A 1139 -65.98 -50.13 -6.92
CA ARG A 1139 -65.65 -49.25 -5.79
C ARG A 1139 -65.79 -47.76 -6.15
N ILE A 1140 -65.26 -47.32 -7.29
CA ILE A 1140 -65.39 -45.92 -7.75
C ILE A 1140 -66.87 -45.58 -7.98
N ALA A 1141 -67.62 -46.49 -8.59
CA ALA A 1141 -69.07 -46.36 -8.77
C ALA A 1141 -69.83 -46.30 -7.43
N ALA A 1142 -69.39 -47.07 -6.42
CA ALA A 1142 -69.96 -47.05 -5.07
C ALA A 1142 -69.66 -45.74 -4.30
N ILE A 1143 -68.43 -45.21 -4.42
CA ILE A 1143 -68.04 -43.90 -3.86
C ILE A 1143 -68.87 -42.79 -4.50
N GLN A 1144 -69.04 -42.79 -5.83
CA GLN A 1144 -69.88 -41.81 -6.54
C GLN A 1144 -71.35 -41.87 -6.11
N ASN A 1145 -71.84 -43.07 -5.79
CA ASN A 1145 -73.20 -43.30 -5.30
C ASN A 1145 -73.35 -43.10 -3.77
N ASN A 1146 -72.33 -42.57 -3.07
CA ASN A 1146 -72.29 -42.35 -1.61
C ASN A 1146 -72.57 -43.61 -0.75
N GLN A 1147 -72.23 -44.80 -1.25
CA GLN A 1147 -72.43 -46.06 -0.53
C GLN A 1147 -71.14 -46.48 0.19
N PHE A 1148 -70.88 -45.94 1.37
CA PHE A 1148 -69.76 -46.38 2.22
C PHE A 1148 -70.10 -47.72 2.90
N GLY A 1149 -69.63 -48.83 2.32
CA GLY A 1149 -69.63 -50.12 3.00
C GLY A 1149 -68.54 -50.15 4.07
N PHE A 1150 -68.93 -50.15 5.35
CA PHE A 1150 -68.04 -50.48 6.46
C PHE A 1150 -67.56 -51.93 6.29
N SER A 1151 -66.27 -52.14 6.06
CA SER A 1151 -65.65 -53.44 6.30
C SER A 1151 -65.74 -53.75 7.79
N ALA A 1152 -66.40 -54.85 8.14
CA ALA A 1152 -66.47 -55.36 9.50
C ALA A 1152 -65.07 -55.86 9.91
N ASP A 1153 -64.27 -54.97 10.50
CA ASP A 1153 -63.24 -55.32 11.49
C ASP A 1153 -62.68 -54.12 12.29
N ASP A 1154 -63.11 -52.88 12.04
CA ASP A 1154 -62.73 -51.73 12.88
C ASP A 1154 -63.93 -51.20 13.68
N VAL A 1155 -64.21 -51.81 14.83
CA VAL A 1155 -64.89 -51.11 15.93
C VAL A 1155 -63.81 -50.62 16.89
N MET A 1156 -63.50 -49.33 16.79
CA MET A 1156 -62.57 -48.62 17.65
C MET A 1156 -63.01 -48.64 19.12
N ASP A 1157 -62.09 -49.00 20.02
CA ASP A 1157 -62.15 -48.56 21.42
C ASP A 1157 -61.64 -47.12 21.51
N LEU A 1158 -62.57 -46.20 21.72
CA LEU A 1158 -62.35 -44.85 22.20
C LEU A 1158 -62.88 -44.76 23.65
N ALA A 1159 -61.94 -44.59 24.58
CA ALA A 1159 -62.11 -43.82 25.82
C ALA A 1159 -60.75 -43.19 26.17
#